data_AF-A0A3L6DBR3-F1
#
_entry.id   AF-A0A3L6DBR3-F1
#
_cell.length_a   1.000
_cell.length_b   1.000
_cell.length_c   1.000
_cell.angle_alpha   90.00
_cell.angle_beta   90.00
_cell.angle_gamma   90.00
#
_symmetry.space_group_name_H-M   'P 1'
#
loop_
_entity.id
_entity.type
_entity.pdbx_description
1 polymer ?
#
loop_
_entity_poly.entity_id
_entity_poly.type
_entity_poly.pdbx_seq_one_letter_code
_entity_poly.pdbx_strand_id
1 'polypeptide(L)'
;MGTEAEQPDMDSHRNDGVVVVPAPRPRKGLASWALDLLESLAVRLGHDKTKPLHWLSGNFAPVVEETPPAPNLSVRGHLPIGDLKGFFGLFMVQMQQLRKKFKVLDFTYGFGTANTALIYHHGKLMALSEADKPYYTSIAAIMLMQNMCSTFSDVVKVLEDGDLQTLGLLDYDKRLKHSFTAHPKVDPFTDEMFTFGYSHEPPYCTYRVINKEGAMLDPVPITIPESVMMHDFAITENYSIFMDLPLLFRPKEMVKNGEFIYKFDPTKKGRFGILPRYAKDDKLIRWFQLPNCFIFHNANAWEEGDEVVLITCRLENPDLDKVNGYQSDKLENFGNELYEMRFNMKTGAASQKQLSVSAVDFPRVNESYTGRKQRYVYCTILDSIAKVTGIIKFDLHAEPESGVKELEVGGNVQGIYDLGPGRFGSEAIFVPKHPGVSGEEDDGYLIFFVHDENTGKSEVNVIDAKTMSADPVAVVELPNRVPYGFHAFFVTEVPVVFKKNKTMEATLAFSQDSPPISIICAAKFVGLPLTIDPSLASGLAPTLRFASGESLHGVNPILLYIASGATIPCFSGKNDIEFGHVVEWLEYVPIFLSGSEFENACLFVDGFLASRTFLVGHGLTIADIVVWSNLAGIGQRWESLRKSKKYQNLVRWFNSIDSEYSDTLNEVLAAYVGKRGIGKSPAPSLKEKVHVSKDPSAPEVDLPGAKVGKVCVRFAPEPSGYLHIGHAKAGLLNKYFAERYQGRLIVRFDDTNPSKESNEFVENVLKDIETLGIKYDAVTYTSDYFPKLMEMAGSLIKQGKAYIDDTPKEQMRKERMDGIESRCRNSTVEENLSLWKEMVNGTERGMQCCVRGKLDMQDPNKSLRDPVYYRCNIDPHHRVGSKYKVYPTYDFACPFVDALEGVTHALRSSEYHDRNAQYYRILQDMGLRRVEIYEFSRLNMVYTLLSKRKLLWFVQNKKVEDWTDPRFPTVQGIVRRGLKIEALIQFILQQGASKNLNLMEWDKLWTINKKIIDPLCARHTAVLKDQRVIFTLTNGPEKPFVRILPRHKKFVGAGKKATTFTNRIWLDYADAAAISKGEEVTLMDWGNAIVKEIKVESGVITELVGELHLEGSVKTTKLKITWLADIEELVPLSLVEFDYLISKKKLEEDDDFLENLNPCTRRENPALGDANMMNLKRGEIIQLERKGYYRSWPRDLWKKVLA
;
A
#
# COMPACT_ATOMS: atom_id res chain seq x y z
N MET A 1 8.89 -55.62 31.72
CA MET A 1 8.78 -55.88 30.27
C MET A 1 7.39 -55.44 29.82
N GLY A 2 7.29 -54.72 28.71
CA GLY A 2 6.12 -54.75 27.84
C GLY A 2 5.09 -53.62 27.92
N THR A 3 5.43 -52.47 27.32
CA THR A 3 4.73 -51.78 26.20
C THR A 3 3.29 -51.24 26.30
N GLU A 4 3.22 -49.90 26.15
CA GLU A 4 2.45 -49.08 25.17
C GLU A 4 0.91 -49.11 25.13
N ALA A 5 0.29 -47.93 25.32
CA ALA A 5 -0.23 -47.11 24.20
C ALA A 5 -0.72 -45.73 24.72
N GLU A 6 -0.17 -44.66 24.15
CA GLU A 6 -0.55 -43.26 24.36
C GLU A 6 -1.86 -42.91 23.64
N GLN A 7 -2.68 -42.07 24.26
CA GLN A 7 -3.86 -41.42 23.71
C GLN A 7 -3.56 -39.91 23.67
N PRO A 8 -3.63 -39.21 22.52
CA PRO A 8 -3.34 -37.78 22.49
C PRO A 8 -4.59 -36.95 22.84
N ASP A 9 -4.41 -36.03 23.79
CA ASP A 9 -5.39 -35.05 24.24
C ASP A 9 -5.64 -33.98 23.17
N MET A 10 -6.92 -33.64 22.99
CA MET A 10 -7.37 -32.54 22.16
C MET A 10 -7.36 -31.24 22.96
N ASP A 11 -6.47 -30.31 22.60
CA ASP A 11 -6.56 -28.91 23.05
C ASP A 11 -6.67 -27.97 21.84
N SER A 12 -7.75 -27.19 21.85
CA SER A 12 -8.20 -26.30 20.78
C SER A 12 -7.43 -24.98 20.78
N HIS A 13 -6.56 -24.76 19.79
CA HIS A 13 -6.02 -23.43 19.49
C HIS A 13 -7.01 -22.61 18.66
N ARG A 14 -7.55 -21.55 19.26
CA ARG A 14 -8.14 -20.39 18.56
C ARG A 14 -7.00 -19.59 17.92
N ASN A 15 -7.01 -19.49 16.60
CA ASN A 15 -6.11 -18.63 15.85
C ASN A 15 -6.67 -17.21 15.84
N ASP A 16 -6.03 -16.30 16.58
CA ASP A 16 -6.22 -14.86 16.42
C ASP A 16 -5.59 -14.40 15.09
N GLY A 17 -6.33 -13.58 14.32
CA GLY A 17 -6.05 -13.20 12.93
C GLY A 17 -4.68 -12.57 12.66
N VAL A 18 -3.68 -13.41 12.39
CA VAL A 18 -2.41 -13.01 11.79
C VAL A 18 -2.48 -13.22 10.29
N VAL A 19 -2.49 -12.13 9.52
CA VAL A 19 -2.31 -12.14 8.07
C VAL A 19 -0.93 -12.72 7.74
N VAL A 20 -0.90 -13.89 7.12
CA VAL A 20 0.32 -14.58 6.72
C VAL A 20 0.68 -14.16 5.30
N VAL A 21 1.68 -13.30 5.14
CA VAL A 21 2.28 -13.01 3.83
C VAL A 21 2.88 -14.32 3.30
N PRO A 22 2.51 -14.80 2.09
CA PRO A 22 3.18 -15.96 1.49
C PRO A 22 4.63 -15.60 1.21
N ALA A 23 5.54 -16.05 2.05
CA ALA A 23 6.97 -15.99 1.81
C ALA A 23 7.45 -17.44 1.70
N PRO A 24 7.59 -18.01 0.50
CA PRO A 24 8.23 -19.31 0.32
C PRO A 24 9.75 -19.09 0.50
N ARG A 25 10.18 -18.82 1.73
CA ARG A 25 11.61 -18.78 2.06
C ARG A 25 11.91 -19.98 2.94
N PRO A 26 12.42 -21.08 2.35
CA PRO A 26 12.92 -22.19 3.13
C PRO A 26 14.12 -21.80 3.99
N ARG A 27 14.33 -22.62 5.03
CA ARG A 27 15.53 -22.60 5.87
C ARG A 27 16.78 -22.79 4.99
N LYS A 28 17.71 -21.83 5.05
CA LYS A 28 19.01 -21.86 4.36
C LYS A 28 19.95 -22.89 5.00
N GLY A 29 19.76 -24.17 4.70
CA GLY A 29 20.69 -25.25 5.03
C GLY A 29 21.52 -25.71 3.83
N LEU A 30 22.56 -26.52 4.06
CA LEU A 30 23.43 -27.10 3.03
C LEU A 30 22.67 -27.87 1.94
N ALA A 31 21.58 -28.58 2.30
CA ALA A 31 20.73 -29.30 1.35
C ALA A 31 20.00 -28.37 0.37
N SER A 32 19.55 -27.19 0.83
CA SER A 32 18.94 -26.18 -0.04
C SER A 32 19.94 -25.65 -1.06
N TRP A 33 21.16 -25.33 -0.61
CA TRP A 33 22.23 -24.87 -1.50
C TRP A 33 22.61 -25.92 -2.55
N ALA A 34 22.69 -27.20 -2.15
CA ALA A 34 23.00 -28.29 -3.07
C ALA A 34 21.89 -28.49 -4.12
N LEU A 35 20.62 -28.41 -3.72
CA LEU A 35 19.48 -28.50 -4.64
C LEU A 35 19.41 -27.30 -5.60
N ASP A 36 19.66 -26.08 -5.10
CA ASP A 36 19.74 -24.86 -5.93
C ASP A 36 20.87 -24.95 -6.97
N LEU A 37 22.03 -25.50 -6.57
CA LEU A 37 23.16 -25.72 -7.47
C LEU A 37 22.86 -26.76 -8.54
N LEU A 38 22.24 -27.89 -8.16
CA LEU A 38 21.85 -28.96 -9.09
C LEU A 38 20.82 -28.50 -10.11
N GLU A 39 19.81 -27.74 -9.68
CA GLU A 39 18.82 -27.14 -10.58
C GLU A 39 19.48 -26.17 -11.55
N SER A 40 20.26 -25.22 -11.04
CA SER A 40 20.99 -24.23 -11.86
C SER A 40 21.91 -24.90 -12.88
N LEU A 41 22.56 -26.01 -12.52
CA LEU A 41 23.41 -26.78 -13.42
C LEU A 41 22.59 -27.49 -14.51
N ALA A 42 21.50 -28.18 -14.16
CA ALA A 42 20.65 -28.88 -15.12
C ALA A 42 20.03 -27.90 -16.14
N VAL A 43 19.55 -26.77 -15.65
CA VAL A 43 19.00 -25.63 -16.39
C VAL A 43 20.04 -25.06 -17.37
N ARG A 44 21.29 -24.87 -16.93
CA ARG A 44 22.38 -24.44 -17.82
C ARG A 44 22.79 -25.48 -18.85
N LEU A 45 22.73 -26.78 -18.50
CA LEU A 45 23.05 -27.88 -19.41
C LEU A 45 21.94 -28.13 -20.45
N GLY A 46 20.68 -27.85 -20.10
CA GLY A 46 19.52 -27.95 -20.99
C GLY A 46 19.24 -26.70 -21.83
N HIS A 47 19.94 -25.58 -21.58
CA HIS A 47 19.72 -24.31 -22.28
C HIS A 47 20.30 -24.33 -23.70
N ASP A 48 19.41 -24.31 -24.69
CA ASP A 48 19.74 -24.14 -26.11
C ASP A 48 19.72 -22.64 -26.48
N LYS A 49 20.90 -22.08 -26.75
CA LYS A 49 21.09 -20.65 -27.06
C LYS A 49 20.45 -20.21 -28.38
N THR A 50 20.03 -21.16 -29.21
CA THR A 50 19.40 -20.90 -30.51
C THR A 50 17.88 -20.80 -30.44
N LYS A 51 17.29 -21.13 -29.28
CA LYS A 51 15.84 -21.15 -29.05
C LYS A 51 15.42 -20.05 -28.07
N PRO A 52 14.23 -19.44 -28.22
CA PRO A 52 13.65 -18.54 -27.22
C PRO A 52 13.50 -19.13 -25.84
N LEU A 53 13.52 -18.25 -24.84
CA LEU A 53 13.54 -18.57 -23.41
C LEU A 53 12.15 -18.85 -22.83
N HIS A 54 11.36 -19.67 -23.52
CA HIS A 54 9.95 -20.01 -23.24
C HIS A 54 9.67 -20.68 -21.87
N TRP A 55 10.71 -21.10 -21.16
CA TRP A 55 10.64 -21.75 -19.85
C TRP A 55 10.86 -20.74 -18.70
N LEU A 56 11.21 -19.49 -19.03
CA LEU A 56 11.16 -18.35 -18.13
C LEU A 56 9.79 -17.66 -18.11
N SER A 57 8.95 -17.95 -19.11
CA SER A 57 7.56 -17.52 -19.16
C SER A 57 6.68 -18.55 -18.47
N GLY A 58 5.86 -18.11 -17.51
CA GLY A 58 4.69 -18.89 -17.09
C GLY A 58 3.70 -19.04 -18.26
N ASN A 59 2.65 -19.85 -18.08
CA ASN A 59 1.53 -19.93 -19.03
C ASN A 59 1.13 -18.50 -19.44
N PHE A 60 0.97 -18.26 -20.75
CA PHE A 60 0.56 -16.99 -21.40
C PHE A 60 1.63 -16.07 -22.02
N ALA A 61 2.83 -16.56 -22.37
CA ALA A 61 3.68 -15.83 -23.34
C ALA A 61 4.16 -16.70 -24.50
N PRO A 62 3.38 -16.82 -25.59
CA PRO A 62 3.86 -17.31 -26.85
C PRO A 62 4.08 -16.13 -27.80
N VAL A 63 5.13 -15.35 -27.56
CA VAL A 63 5.69 -14.48 -28.60
C VAL A 63 7.21 -14.52 -28.54
N VAL A 64 7.80 -14.92 -29.67
CA VAL A 64 9.24 -15.03 -29.91
C VAL A 64 9.98 -13.75 -29.53
N GLU A 65 9.34 -12.61 -29.83
CA GLU A 65 9.86 -11.26 -29.65
C GLU A 65 10.01 -10.89 -28.16
N GLU A 66 9.22 -11.50 -27.28
CA GLU A 66 9.23 -11.20 -25.84
C GLU A 66 10.21 -12.07 -25.04
N THR A 67 10.64 -13.20 -25.59
CA THR A 67 11.61 -14.10 -24.96
C THR A 67 12.75 -14.49 -25.91
N PRO A 68 13.42 -13.53 -26.58
CA PRO A 68 14.37 -13.84 -27.65
C PRO A 68 15.49 -14.78 -27.17
N PRO A 69 16.10 -15.56 -28.08
CA PRO A 69 17.18 -16.46 -27.71
C PRO A 69 18.31 -15.68 -27.03
N ALA A 70 18.75 -16.12 -25.85
CA ALA A 70 19.83 -15.46 -25.13
C ALA A 70 21.09 -16.32 -25.13
N PRO A 71 22.28 -15.72 -25.32
CA PRO A 71 23.53 -16.46 -25.28
C PRO A 71 23.88 -16.97 -23.86
N ASN A 72 23.32 -16.33 -22.83
CA ASN A 72 23.54 -16.65 -21.42
C ASN A 72 22.23 -16.55 -20.63
N LEU A 73 21.90 -17.59 -19.88
CA LEU A 73 20.72 -17.63 -19.03
C LEU A 73 21.07 -17.27 -17.58
N SER A 74 20.46 -16.20 -17.06
CA SER A 74 20.57 -15.83 -15.64
C SER A 74 19.47 -16.51 -14.83
N VAL A 75 19.82 -17.53 -14.06
CA VAL A 75 18.88 -18.26 -13.21
C VAL A 75 18.89 -17.63 -11.82
N ARG A 76 17.81 -16.96 -11.44
CA ARG A 76 17.60 -16.44 -10.09
C ARG A 76 16.30 -17.01 -9.53
N GLY A 77 16.38 -17.72 -8.41
CA GLY A 77 15.24 -18.42 -7.82
C GLY A 77 15.13 -19.88 -8.28
N HIS A 78 13.98 -20.49 -8.06
CA HIS A 78 13.63 -21.80 -8.63
C HIS A 78 12.72 -21.55 -9.83
N LEU A 79 12.82 -22.40 -10.86
CA LEU A 79 11.96 -22.26 -12.03
C LEU A 79 10.57 -22.82 -11.73
N PRO A 80 9.51 -22.16 -12.20
CA PRO A 80 8.18 -22.76 -12.18
C PRO A 80 8.19 -24.03 -13.03
N ILE A 81 7.23 -24.92 -12.78
CA ILE A 81 7.03 -26.09 -13.64
C ILE A 81 6.53 -25.56 -15.00
N GLY A 82 7.42 -25.56 -16.00
CA GLY A 82 7.12 -25.24 -17.40
C GLY A 82 7.56 -26.39 -18.31
N ASP A 83 6.87 -26.54 -19.44
CA ASP A 83 6.96 -27.60 -20.45
C ASP A 83 7.46 -28.98 -19.96
N LEU A 84 6.50 -29.84 -19.56
CA LEU A 84 6.73 -31.17 -18.99
C LEU A 84 7.03 -32.23 -20.07
N LYS A 85 8.06 -32.01 -20.88
CA LYS A 85 8.47 -32.94 -21.95
C LYS A 85 9.84 -33.56 -21.68
N GLY A 86 9.95 -34.85 -22.01
CA GLY A 86 11.21 -35.61 -21.97
C GLY A 86 11.85 -35.76 -20.58
N PHE A 87 13.13 -36.15 -20.59
CA PHE A 87 13.90 -36.41 -19.37
C PHE A 87 14.06 -35.16 -18.49
N PHE A 88 14.09 -33.97 -19.10
CA PHE A 88 14.20 -32.70 -18.41
C PHE A 88 12.92 -32.33 -17.64
N GLY A 89 11.73 -32.52 -18.26
CA GLY A 89 10.45 -32.34 -17.57
C GLY A 89 10.29 -33.27 -16.36
N LEU A 90 10.67 -34.55 -16.51
CA LEU A 90 10.70 -35.50 -15.38
C LEU A 90 11.64 -35.03 -14.27
N PHE A 91 12.83 -34.56 -14.63
CA PHE A 91 13.81 -34.05 -13.67
C PHE A 91 13.25 -32.87 -12.87
N MET A 92 12.58 -31.91 -13.53
CA MET A 92 11.96 -30.77 -12.84
C MET A 92 10.87 -31.20 -11.84
N VAL A 93 10.02 -32.16 -12.20
CA VAL A 93 9.02 -32.75 -11.28
C VAL A 93 9.68 -33.41 -10.08
N GLN A 94 10.74 -34.19 -10.30
CA GLN A 94 11.48 -34.86 -9.21
C GLN A 94 12.23 -33.86 -8.33
N MET A 95 12.79 -32.79 -8.90
CA MET A 95 13.44 -31.72 -8.15
C MET A 95 12.46 -31.00 -7.22
N GLN A 96 11.23 -30.75 -7.67
CA GLN A 96 10.17 -30.17 -6.83
C GLN A 96 9.78 -31.11 -5.67
N GLN A 97 9.67 -32.42 -5.93
CA GLN A 97 9.42 -33.42 -4.89
C GLN A 97 10.58 -33.53 -3.89
N LEU A 98 11.83 -33.43 -4.34
CA LEU A 98 13.00 -33.39 -3.46
C LEU A 98 13.00 -32.10 -2.62
N ARG A 99 12.72 -30.95 -3.22
CA ARG A 99 12.58 -29.67 -2.50
C ARG A 99 11.51 -29.75 -1.40
N LYS A 100 10.37 -30.40 -1.65
CA LYS A 100 9.36 -30.72 -0.63
C LYS A 100 9.93 -31.57 0.50
N LYS A 101 10.53 -32.71 0.14
CA LYS A 101 11.02 -33.70 1.10
C LYS A 101 12.09 -33.12 2.03
N PHE A 102 12.94 -32.24 1.49
CA PHE A 102 13.97 -31.55 2.25
C PHE A 102 13.51 -30.23 2.88
N LYS A 103 12.20 -29.91 2.84
CA LYS A 103 11.60 -28.67 3.36
C LYS A 103 12.25 -27.40 2.81
N VAL A 104 12.76 -27.50 1.58
CA VAL A 104 13.24 -26.38 0.75
C VAL A 104 12.07 -25.69 0.04
N LEU A 105 10.94 -26.35 -0.10
CA LEU A 105 9.67 -25.69 -0.42
C LEU A 105 8.66 -26.08 0.65
N ASP A 106 7.95 -25.08 1.17
CA ASP A 106 6.86 -25.29 2.11
C ASP A 106 5.54 -25.23 1.34
N PHE A 107 5.10 -26.39 0.89
CA PHE A 107 3.85 -26.54 0.15
C PHE A 107 2.59 -26.34 1.00
N THR A 108 2.71 -26.01 2.29
CA THR A 108 1.55 -25.52 3.06
C THR A 108 1.07 -24.14 2.57
N TYR A 109 1.89 -23.42 1.80
CA TYR A 109 1.57 -22.14 1.16
C TYR A 109 1.06 -22.26 -0.28
N GLY A 110 0.87 -23.49 -0.78
CA GLY A 110 0.50 -23.79 -2.16
C GLY A 110 1.70 -24.04 -3.09
N PHE A 111 1.41 -24.41 -4.33
CA PHE A 111 2.33 -24.93 -5.36
C PHE A 111 2.38 -24.08 -6.64
N GLY A 112 1.37 -23.24 -6.90
CA GLY A 112 1.17 -22.54 -8.16
C GLY A 112 1.25 -21.00 -8.08
N THR A 113 1.16 -20.35 -9.23
CA THR A 113 1.14 -18.88 -9.39
C THR A 113 -0.27 -18.28 -9.34
N ALA A 114 -1.31 -19.10 -9.13
CA ALA A 114 -2.71 -18.68 -9.09
C ALA A 114 -3.15 -17.88 -10.35
N ASN A 115 -2.70 -18.31 -11.53
CA ASN A 115 -2.80 -17.56 -12.77
C ASN A 115 -3.87 -18.06 -13.74
N THR A 116 -4.75 -18.99 -13.35
CA THR A 116 -5.68 -19.63 -14.28
C THR A 116 -7.03 -18.91 -14.36
N ALA A 117 -7.59 -18.49 -13.23
CA ALA A 117 -8.88 -17.80 -13.21
C ALA A 117 -9.07 -16.98 -11.93
N LEU A 118 -10.09 -16.11 -11.93
CA LEU A 118 -10.56 -15.38 -10.76
C LEU A 118 -12.03 -15.74 -10.49
N ILE A 119 -12.44 -15.80 -9.23
CA ILE A 119 -13.85 -15.91 -8.86
C ILE A 119 -14.17 -15.14 -7.57
N TYR A 120 -15.39 -14.61 -7.46
CA TYR A 120 -15.89 -13.96 -6.27
C TYR A 120 -17.01 -14.78 -5.63
N HIS A 121 -16.89 -15.09 -4.34
CA HIS A 121 -17.93 -15.77 -3.56
C HIS A 121 -17.83 -15.39 -2.08
N HIS A 122 -18.97 -15.17 -1.41
CA HIS A 122 -19.05 -14.85 0.01
C HIS A 122 -18.06 -13.74 0.47
N GLY A 123 -18.06 -12.60 -0.23
CA GLY A 123 -17.18 -11.47 0.12
C GLY A 123 -15.73 -11.60 -0.31
N LYS A 124 -15.29 -12.76 -0.82
CA LYS A 124 -13.88 -13.03 -1.13
C LYS A 124 -13.66 -13.13 -2.64
N LEU A 125 -12.70 -12.36 -3.17
CA LEU A 125 -12.11 -12.63 -4.47
C LEU A 125 -11.06 -13.73 -4.30
N MET A 126 -11.05 -14.72 -5.18
CA MET A 126 -10.10 -15.84 -5.17
C MET A 126 -9.42 -15.95 -6.53
N ALA A 127 -8.09 -16.02 -6.51
CA ALA A 127 -7.25 -16.42 -7.63
C ALA A 127 -7.03 -17.94 -7.61
N LEU A 128 -7.22 -18.57 -8.76
CA LEU A 128 -7.33 -20.02 -8.90
C LEU A 128 -6.19 -20.59 -9.75
N SER A 129 -5.84 -21.85 -9.49
CA SER A 129 -4.93 -22.64 -10.31
C SER A 129 -5.36 -24.09 -10.27
N GLU A 130 -5.43 -24.75 -11.43
CA GLU A 130 -5.94 -26.12 -11.59
C GLU A 130 -5.28 -27.18 -10.70
N ALA A 131 -4.03 -26.94 -10.29
CA ALA A 131 -3.23 -27.88 -9.51
C ALA A 131 -3.11 -27.49 -8.03
N ASP A 132 -3.84 -26.47 -7.55
CA ASP A 132 -3.62 -25.90 -6.22
C ASP A 132 -4.91 -25.54 -5.49
N LYS A 133 -4.79 -25.07 -4.24
CA LYS A 133 -5.90 -24.48 -3.48
C LYS A 133 -6.14 -23.03 -3.92
N PRO A 134 -7.35 -22.48 -3.72
CA PRO A 134 -7.65 -21.09 -4.07
C PRO A 134 -6.88 -20.12 -3.17
N TYR A 135 -6.38 -19.05 -3.77
CA TYR A 135 -5.70 -17.96 -3.07
C TYR A 135 -6.67 -16.80 -2.95
N TYR A 136 -7.06 -16.41 -1.75
CA TYR A 136 -7.96 -15.26 -1.62
C TYR A 136 -7.14 -13.96 -1.72
N THR A 137 -7.61 -13.12 -2.61
CA THR A 137 -7.09 -11.78 -2.91
C THR A 137 -8.13 -10.77 -2.47
N SER A 138 -7.73 -9.51 -2.46
CA SER A 138 -8.51 -8.48 -1.81
C SER A 138 -8.74 -7.33 -2.81
N ILE A 139 -9.99 -7.08 -3.21
CA ILE A 139 -10.38 -5.99 -4.15
C ILE A 139 -11.04 -4.82 -3.40
N ALA A 140 -10.35 -3.68 -3.27
CA ALA A 140 -10.98 -2.42 -2.87
C ALA A 140 -11.20 -1.60 -4.13
N ALA A 141 -12.47 -1.34 -4.42
CA ALA A 141 -12.84 -0.37 -5.42
C ALA A 141 -12.35 1.03 -5.01
N ILE A 142 -12.09 1.80 -6.05
CA ILE A 142 -11.46 3.11 -6.13
C ILE A 142 -12.36 4.15 -5.45
N MET A 143 -12.28 4.31 -4.13
CA MET A 143 -12.78 5.50 -3.42
C MET A 143 -12.10 5.65 -2.05
N LEU A 144 -10.76 5.78 -2.07
CA LEU A 144 -9.98 6.24 -0.90
C LEU A 144 -9.05 7.41 -1.26
N MET A 145 -9.54 8.32 -2.11
CA MET A 145 -9.09 9.71 -2.10
C MET A 145 -10.17 10.61 -1.48
N GLN A 146 -10.59 10.31 -0.25
CA GLN A 146 -10.98 11.27 0.79
C GLN A 146 -11.41 10.52 2.07
N ASN A 147 -10.76 10.89 3.18
CA ASN A 147 -11.10 10.63 4.58
C ASN A 147 -10.60 9.34 5.28
N MET A 148 -9.97 9.61 6.42
CA MET A 148 -9.44 8.66 7.40
C MET A 148 -10.58 8.04 8.23
N CYS A 149 -10.73 6.71 8.20
CA CYS A 149 -11.19 5.97 9.37
C CYS A 149 -10.75 4.51 9.26
N SER A 150 -9.96 4.03 10.23
CA SER A 150 -9.53 2.65 10.33
C SER A 150 -10.09 2.01 11.61
N THR A 151 -11.11 1.16 11.45
CA THR A 151 -11.32 -0.02 12.31
C THR A 151 -11.97 -1.13 11.49
N PHE A 152 -11.38 -2.33 11.61
CA PHE A 152 -11.46 -3.51 10.77
C PHE A 152 -12.86 -4.05 10.42
N SER A 153 -13.03 -4.40 9.15
CA SER A 153 -13.57 -5.70 8.72
C SER A 153 -12.59 -6.28 7.71
N ASP A 154 -11.91 -7.37 8.08
CA ASP A 154 -10.95 -8.08 7.23
C ASP A 154 -11.67 -8.68 6.03
N VAL A 155 -11.72 -7.93 4.92
CA VAL A 155 -12.06 -8.52 3.63
C VAL A 155 -11.19 -7.95 2.51
N VAL A 156 -10.64 -6.74 2.63
CA VAL A 156 -10.05 -6.08 1.46
C VAL A 156 -9.05 -4.93 1.78
N LYS A 157 -7.88 -4.93 1.11
CA LYS A 157 -6.85 -3.88 0.97
C LYS A 157 -6.22 -3.82 -0.45
N VAL A 158 -6.46 -2.74 -1.19
CA VAL A 158 -5.69 -2.36 -2.40
C VAL A 158 -4.52 -1.46 -1.99
N LEU A 159 -3.35 -1.65 -2.62
CA LEU A 159 -2.19 -0.80 -2.38
C LEU A 159 -2.44 0.60 -2.96
N GLU A 160 -1.73 1.63 -2.48
CA GLU A 160 -1.94 3.03 -2.91
C GLU A 160 -1.71 3.25 -4.42
N ASP A 161 -1.10 2.29 -5.12
CA ASP A 161 -0.84 2.27 -6.56
C ASP A 161 -1.90 1.51 -7.39
N GLY A 162 -2.93 0.93 -6.75
CA GLY A 162 -3.99 0.17 -7.41
C GLY A 162 -3.75 -1.34 -7.50
N ASP A 163 -2.67 -1.86 -6.92
CA ASP A 163 -2.33 -3.29 -6.99
C ASP A 163 -3.10 -4.16 -5.96
N LEU A 164 -3.35 -5.43 -6.31
CA LEU A 164 -4.07 -6.41 -5.49
C LEU A 164 -3.10 -7.16 -4.58
N GLN A 165 -3.38 -7.19 -3.27
CA GLN A 165 -2.61 -8.01 -2.33
C GLN A 165 -3.22 -9.41 -2.14
N THR A 166 -2.44 -10.46 -2.39
CA THR A 166 -2.77 -11.83 -1.97
C THR A 166 -2.68 -11.95 -0.45
N LEU A 167 -3.80 -12.29 0.21
CA LEU A 167 -3.89 -12.35 1.67
C LEU A 167 -3.54 -13.74 2.22
N GLY A 168 -3.77 -14.81 1.44
CA GLY A 168 -3.35 -16.15 1.80
C GLY A 168 -4.03 -17.26 0.99
N LEU A 169 -3.73 -18.50 1.37
CA LEU A 169 -4.35 -19.70 0.84
C LEU A 169 -5.67 -19.98 1.59
N LEU A 170 -6.75 -20.25 0.87
CA LEU A 170 -8.04 -20.61 1.47
C LEU A 170 -8.21 -22.12 1.49
N ASP A 171 -8.22 -22.71 2.69
CA ASP A 171 -8.38 -24.16 2.88
C ASP A 171 -9.69 -24.58 3.57
N TYR A 172 -10.60 -23.61 3.77
CA TYR A 172 -11.93 -23.79 4.37
C TYR A 172 -11.89 -24.55 5.71
N ASP A 173 -11.15 -24.01 6.69
CA ASP A 173 -10.93 -24.64 8.00
C ASP A 173 -10.33 -26.05 7.88
N LYS A 174 -9.34 -26.20 6.99
CA LYS A 174 -8.66 -27.47 6.67
C LYS A 174 -9.58 -28.55 6.05
N ARG A 175 -10.78 -28.19 5.59
CA ARG A 175 -11.72 -29.12 4.92
C ARG A 175 -11.33 -29.39 3.46
N LEU A 176 -10.60 -28.47 2.83
CA LEU A 176 -10.05 -28.64 1.48
C LEU A 176 -8.65 -29.29 1.53
N LYS A 177 -8.57 -30.54 1.05
CA LYS A 177 -7.33 -31.36 1.04
C LYS A 177 -6.84 -31.76 -0.35
N HIS A 178 -7.64 -31.52 -1.38
CA HIS A 178 -7.33 -31.79 -2.79
C HIS A 178 -7.18 -30.46 -3.56
N SER A 179 -6.82 -30.54 -4.84
CA SER A 179 -6.82 -29.42 -5.78
C SER A 179 -8.20 -28.77 -5.90
N PHE A 180 -8.24 -27.55 -6.39
CA PHE A 180 -9.46 -26.78 -6.64
C PHE A 180 -9.48 -26.40 -8.12
N THR A 181 -10.58 -26.72 -8.83
CA THR A 181 -10.71 -26.39 -10.26
C THR A 181 -10.56 -24.88 -10.48
N ALA A 182 -10.03 -24.49 -11.64
CA ALA A 182 -10.06 -23.10 -12.08
C ALA A 182 -11.45 -22.63 -12.55
N HIS A 183 -12.42 -23.54 -12.70
CA HIS A 183 -13.76 -23.23 -13.22
C HIS A 183 -14.90 -23.56 -12.24
N PRO A 184 -14.86 -23.09 -10.98
CA PRO A 184 -16.00 -23.22 -10.07
C PRO A 184 -17.23 -22.48 -10.63
N LYS A 185 -18.42 -22.96 -10.28
CA LYS A 185 -19.69 -22.34 -10.71
C LYS A 185 -20.43 -21.81 -9.50
N VAL A 186 -20.84 -20.54 -9.52
CA VAL A 186 -21.72 -19.93 -8.51
C VAL A 186 -23.14 -19.96 -9.04
N ASP A 187 -24.09 -20.51 -8.27
CA ASP A 187 -25.52 -20.46 -8.62
C ASP A 187 -26.08 -19.09 -8.19
N PRO A 188 -26.51 -18.23 -9.14
CA PRO A 188 -27.00 -16.88 -8.82
C PRO A 188 -28.29 -16.87 -8.00
N PHE A 189 -29.01 -17.99 -7.90
CA PHE A 189 -30.26 -18.10 -7.14
C PHE A 189 -30.04 -18.56 -5.70
N THR A 190 -29.07 -19.45 -5.46
CA THR A 190 -28.77 -19.95 -4.11
C THR A 190 -27.58 -19.26 -3.45
N ASP A 191 -26.77 -18.54 -4.22
CA ASP A 191 -25.49 -17.96 -3.80
C ASP A 191 -24.50 -19.02 -3.27
N GLU A 192 -24.65 -20.27 -3.72
CA GLU A 192 -23.75 -21.38 -3.41
C GLU A 192 -22.74 -21.56 -4.53
N MET A 193 -21.52 -21.94 -4.17
CA MET A 193 -20.44 -22.22 -5.11
C MET A 193 -20.18 -23.72 -5.17
N PHE A 194 -20.10 -24.24 -6.39
CA PHE A 194 -19.85 -25.63 -6.71
C PHE A 194 -18.45 -25.77 -7.31
N THR A 195 -17.72 -26.79 -6.89
CA THR A 195 -16.31 -26.99 -7.30
C THR A 195 -15.92 -28.46 -7.24
N PHE A 196 -14.82 -28.82 -7.89
CA PHE A 196 -14.22 -30.14 -7.79
C PHE A 196 -12.69 -30.04 -7.78
N GLY A 197 -12.02 -31.16 -7.49
CA GLY A 197 -10.58 -31.31 -7.69
C GLY A 197 -10.27 -32.67 -8.28
N TYR A 198 -9.37 -32.71 -9.26
CA TYR A 198 -8.84 -33.96 -9.83
C TYR A 198 -7.47 -34.31 -9.24
N SER A 199 -7.17 -35.61 -9.18
CA SER A 199 -5.98 -36.16 -8.54
C SER A 199 -5.33 -37.26 -9.39
N HIS A 200 -4.05 -37.50 -9.15
CA HIS A 200 -3.29 -38.63 -9.72
C HIS A 200 -3.42 -39.91 -8.91
N GLU A 201 -3.98 -39.81 -7.70
CA GLU A 201 -4.24 -40.93 -6.79
C GLU A 201 -5.74 -40.99 -6.45
N PRO A 202 -6.32 -42.19 -6.23
CA PRO A 202 -7.71 -42.31 -5.80
C PRO A 202 -7.99 -41.60 -4.46
N PRO A 203 -9.13 -40.90 -4.31
CA PRO A 203 -10.14 -40.66 -5.34
C PRO A 203 -9.64 -39.67 -6.41
N TYR A 204 -9.78 -40.06 -7.69
CA TYR A 204 -9.26 -39.28 -8.82
C TYR A 204 -10.05 -37.99 -9.08
N CYS A 205 -11.29 -37.90 -8.61
CA CYS A 205 -12.12 -36.69 -8.67
C CYS A 205 -12.90 -36.56 -7.34
N THR A 206 -12.90 -35.37 -6.76
CA THR A 206 -13.66 -35.07 -5.54
C THR A 206 -14.50 -33.81 -5.74
N TYR A 207 -15.81 -33.93 -5.59
CA TYR A 207 -16.77 -32.84 -5.71
C TYR A 207 -17.07 -32.19 -4.36
N ARG A 208 -17.33 -30.87 -4.37
CA ARG A 208 -17.57 -30.02 -3.21
C ARG A 208 -18.62 -28.95 -3.50
N VAL A 209 -19.32 -28.57 -2.43
CA VAL A 209 -20.24 -27.44 -2.39
C VAL A 209 -19.79 -26.50 -1.28
N ILE A 210 -19.80 -25.20 -1.54
CA ILE A 210 -19.63 -24.14 -0.56
C ILE A 210 -20.98 -23.43 -0.47
N ASN A 211 -21.57 -23.41 0.73
CA ASN A 211 -22.88 -22.79 0.92
C ASN A 211 -22.79 -21.24 0.85
N LYS A 212 -23.94 -20.57 0.86
CA LYS A 212 -24.02 -19.09 0.83
C LYS A 212 -23.31 -18.38 2.00
N GLU A 213 -23.13 -19.07 3.13
CA GLU A 213 -22.34 -18.59 4.26
C GLU A 213 -20.83 -18.83 4.12
N GLY A 214 -20.36 -19.32 2.97
CA GLY A 214 -18.94 -19.57 2.71
C GLY A 214 -18.37 -20.83 3.36
N ALA A 215 -19.21 -21.71 3.92
CA ALA A 215 -18.81 -22.96 4.55
C ALA A 215 -18.78 -24.12 3.53
N MET A 216 -17.66 -24.84 3.47
CA MET A 216 -17.48 -25.99 2.59
C MET A 216 -18.15 -27.25 3.16
N LEU A 217 -19.06 -27.86 2.39
CA LEU A 217 -19.75 -29.10 2.76
C LEU A 217 -18.86 -30.34 2.65
N ASP A 218 -19.39 -31.50 3.04
CA ASP A 218 -18.66 -32.77 3.04
C ASP A 218 -18.23 -33.20 1.62
N PRO A 219 -17.11 -33.94 1.46
CA PRO A 219 -16.62 -34.36 0.15
C PRO A 219 -17.54 -35.41 -0.47
N VAL A 220 -17.68 -35.34 -1.79
CA VAL A 220 -18.29 -36.41 -2.58
C VAL A 220 -17.23 -36.95 -3.56
N PRO A 221 -16.56 -38.06 -3.24
CA PRO A 221 -15.66 -38.72 -4.18
C PRO A 221 -16.44 -39.22 -5.40
N ILE A 222 -15.97 -38.91 -6.61
CA ILE A 222 -16.58 -39.38 -7.86
C ILE A 222 -15.73 -40.53 -8.40
N THR A 223 -16.34 -41.72 -8.51
CA THR A 223 -15.64 -42.92 -8.98
C THR A 223 -15.47 -42.87 -10.50
N ILE A 224 -14.23 -42.66 -10.94
CA ILE A 224 -13.78 -42.79 -12.33
C ILE A 224 -12.66 -43.83 -12.42
N PRO A 225 -12.50 -44.52 -13.56
CA PRO A 225 -11.62 -45.69 -13.66
C PRO A 225 -10.13 -45.36 -13.67
N GLU A 226 -9.76 -44.14 -14.10
CA GLU A 226 -8.37 -43.72 -14.30
C GLU A 226 -8.21 -42.25 -13.93
N SER A 227 -6.96 -41.79 -13.74
CA SER A 227 -6.66 -40.36 -13.59
C SER A 227 -6.76 -39.66 -14.95
N VAL A 228 -7.77 -38.82 -15.08
CA VAL A 228 -8.04 -37.98 -16.25
C VAL A 228 -7.87 -36.50 -15.88
N MET A 229 -7.48 -35.69 -16.85
CA MET A 229 -7.51 -34.23 -16.70
C MET A 229 -8.93 -33.76 -17.00
N MET A 230 -9.72 -33.52 -15.95
CA MET A 230 -11.03 -32.89 -16.04
C MET A 230 -10.82 -31.39 -15.87
N HIS A 231 -10.96 -30.61 -16.94
CA HIS A 231 -10.69 -29.18 -16.90
C HIS A 231 -11.85 -28.39 -16.27
N ASP A 232 -13.07 -28.63 -16.76
CA ASP A 232 -14.28 -27.89 -16.35
C ASP A 232 -15.43 -28.87 -16.03
N PHE A 233 -16.48 -28.35 -15.40
CA PHE A 233 -17.72 -29.05 -15.08
C PHE A 233 -18.91 -28.09 -15.21
N ALA A 234 -20.13 -28.61 -15.25
CA ALA A 234 -21.32 -27.77 -15.33
C ALA A 234 -22.31 -28.07 -14.20
N ILE A 235 -23.16 -27.09 -13.90
CA ILE A 235 -24.27 -27.25 -12.95
C ILE A 235 -25.58 -26.92 -13.65
N THR A 236 -26.66 -27.52 -13.17
CA THR A 236 -28.05 -27.14 -13.45
C THR A 236 -28.75 -26.76 -12.14
N GLU A 237 -30.04 -26.50 -12.21
CA GLU A 237 -30.87 -26.28 -11.01
C GLU A 237 -30.80 -27.45 -10.03
N ASN A 238 -30.72 -28.70 -10.49
CA ASN A 238 -30.75 -29.88 -9.63
C ASN A 238 -29.51 -30.79 -9.73
N TYR A 239 -28.69 -30.65 -10.77
CA TYR A 239 -27.60 -31.59 -11.06
C TYR A 239 -26.24 -30.91 -11.24
N SER A 240 -25.20 -31.71 -11.09
CA SER A 240 -23.82 -31.41 -11.46
C SER A 240 -23.37 -32.41 -12.52
N ILE A 241 -22.66 -31.93 -13.54
CA ILE A 241 -22.25 -32.70 -14.72
C ILE A 241 -20.73 -32.83 -14.71
N PHE A 242 -20.22 -34.06 -14.61
CA PHE A 242 -18.80 -34.40 -14.61
C PHE A 242 -18.38 -35.03 -15.94
N MET A 243 -17.18 -34.71 -16.41
CA MET A 243 -16.70 -35.09 -17.74
C MET A 243 -15.49 -36.03 -17.63
N ASP A 244 -15.76 -37.33 -17.71
CA ASP A 244 -14.73 -38.39 -17.79
C ASP A 244 -14.32 -38.54 -19.26
N LEU A 245 -13.45 -37.63 -19.70
CA LEU A 245 -12.95 -37.53 -21.07
C LEU A 245 -11.58 -38.21 -21.19
N PRO A 246 -11.23 -38.74 -22.38
CA PRO A 246 -10.08 -39.63 -22.53
C PRO A 246 -8.73 -38.89 -22.62
N LEU A 247 -8.53 -37.85 -21.82
CA LEU A 247 -7.23 -37.18 -21.65
C LEU A 247 -6.53 -37.71 -20.40
N LEU A 248 -5.66 -38.70 -20.61
CA LEU A 248 -5.16 -39.59 -19.56
C LEU A 248 -3.78 -39.16 -19.06
N PHE A 249 -3.53 -39.28 -17.76
CA PHE A 249 -2.20 -39.09 -17.18
C PHE A 249 -1.27 -40.27 -17.51
N ARG A 250 -0.21 -40.04 -18.29
CA ARG A 250 0.71 -41.08 -18.82
C ARG A 250 2.19 -40.75 -18.59
N PRO A 251 2.67 -40.71 -17.33
CA PRO A 251 4.03 -40.27 -16.99
C PRO A 251 5.15 -41.17 -17.57
N LYS A 252 4.86 -42.43 -17.91
CA LYS A 252 5.84 -43.35 -18.52
C LYS A 252 6.17 -42.98 -19.98
N GLU A 253 5.21 -42.41 -20.70
CA GLU A 253 5.35 -42.05 -22.12
C GLU A 253 6.18 -40.77 -22.28
N MET A 254 6.04 -39.83 -21.34
CA MET A 254 6.88 -38.62 -21.23
C MET A 254 8.38 -38.92 -21.26
N VAL A 255 8.82 -40.00 -20.60
CA VAL A 255 10.24 -40.37 -20.51
C VAL A 255 10.72 -41.16 -21.73
N LYS A 256 9.87 -42.00 -22.30
CA LYS A 256 10.22 -42.90 -23.39
C LYS A 256 10.20 -42.21 -24.75
N ASN A 257 9.24 -41.31 -24.96
CA ASN A 257 8.96 -40.71 -26.26
C ASN A 257 9.17 -39.18 -26.28
N GLY A 258 9.41 -38.55 -25.12
CA GLY A 258 9.55 -37.09 -25.05
C GLY A 258 8.25 -36.30 -25.19
N GLU A 259 7.11 -36.95 -25.04
CA GLU A 259 5.75 -36.41 -25.20
C GLU A 259 5.26 -35.70 -23.93
N PHE A 260 4.19 -34.89 -24.04
CA PHE A 260 3.53 -34.25 -22.90
C PHE A 260 2.96 -35.27 -21.90
N ILE A 261 2.80 -34.88 -20.63
CA ILE A 261 2.43 -35.80 -19.53
C ILE A 261 0.98 -36.31 -19.61
N TYR A 262 0.11 -35.58 -20.31
CA TYR A 262 -1.26 -35.99 -20.61
C TYR A 262 -1.40 -36.37 -22.08
N LYS A 263 -2.05 -37.49 -22.34
CA LYS A 263 -2.23 -38.02 -23.70
C LYS A 263 -3.70 -38.33 -23.96
N PHE A 264 -4.19 -37.84 -25.10
CA PHE A 264 -5.53 -38.15 -25.55
C PHE A 264 -5.58 -39.57 -26.12
N ASP A 265 -6.54 -40.36 -25.66
CA ASP A 265 -6.78 -41.72 -26.15
C ASP A 265 -7.99 -41.72 -27.10
N PRO A 266 -7.76 -41.68 -28.42
CA PRO A 266 -8.86 -41.62 -29.39
C PRO A 266 -9.70 -42.89 -29.43
N THR A 267 -9.25 -43.99 -28.81
CA THR A 267 -10.00 -45.26 -28.79
C THR A 267 -11.12 -45.28 -27.75
N LYS A 268 -11.11 -44.34 -26.80
CA LYS A 268 -12.08 -44.25 -25.71
C LYS A 268 -13.16 -43.21 -26.01
N LYS A 269 -14.41 -43.56 -25.74
CA LYS A 269 -15.56 -42.65 -25.79
C LYS A 269 -15.53 -41.67 -24.61
N GLY A 270 -16.12 -40.49 -24.80
CA GLY A 270 -16.35 -39.54 -23.70
C GLY A 270 -17.49 -40.01 -22.81
N ARG A 271 -17.34 -39.85 -21.49
CA ARG A 271 -18.36 -40.19 -20.49
C ARG A 271 -18.80 -38.96 -19.71
N PHE A 272 -20.10 -38.79 -19.54
CA PHE A 272 -20.72 -37.67 -18.84
C PHE A 272 -21.51 -38.17 -17.65
N GLY A 273 -21.11 -37.80 -16.44
CA GLY A 273 -21.71 -38.22 -15.18
C GLY A 273 -22.63 -37.15 -14.64
N ILE A 274 -23.93 -37.42 -14.58
CA ILE A 274 -24.94 -36.49 -14.04
C ILE A 274 -25.30 -36.92 -12.63
N LEU A 275 -24.99 -36.07 -11.66
CA LEU A 275 -25.18 -36.33 -10.23
C LEU A 275 -26.12 -35.28 -9.63
N PRO A 276 -27.12 -35.65 -8.81
CA PRO A 276 -27.86 -34.65 -8.02
C PRO A 276 -26.89 -33.80 -7.19
N ARG A 277 -26.99 -32.47 -7.30
CA ARG A 277 -25.92 -31.56 -6.83
C ARG A 277 -25.68 -31.56 -5.30
N TYR A 278 -26.60 -32.12 -4.52
CA TYR A 278 -26.44 -32.32 -3.06
C TYR A 278 -26.37 -33.81 -2.65
N ALA A 279 -26.05 -34.71 -3.58
CA ALA A 279 -25.82 -36.12 -3.25
C ALA A 279 -24.67 -36.25 -2.23
N LYS A 280 -24.80 -37.21 -1.30
CA LYS A 280 -23.77 -37.47 -0.27
C LYS A 280 -22.67 -38.42 -0.74
N ASP A 281 -22.94 -39.18 -1.79
CA ASP A 281 -22.04 -40.10 -2.45
C ASP A 281 -22.37 -40.17 -3.95
N ASP A 282 -21.51 -40.82 -4.73
CA ASP A 282 -21.67 -40.95 -6.18
C ASP A 282 -22.63 -42.07 -6.60
N LYS A 283 -23.34 -42.73 -5.69
CA LYS A 283 -24.25 -43.85 -6.03
C LYS A 283 -25.42 -43.41 -6.91
N LEU A 284 -25.78 -42.13 -6.86
CA LEU A 284 -26.85 -41.53 -7.65
C LEU A 284 -26.36 -40.99 -9.01
N ILE A 285 -25.07 -41.12 -9.32
CA ILE A 285 -24.55 -40.66 -10.60
C ILE A 285 -25.10 -41.51 -11.74
N ARG A 286 -25.48 -40.85 -12.84
CA ARG A 286 -25.86 -41.51 -14.09
C ARG A 286 -24.85 -41.17 -15.17
N TRP A 287 -24.22 -42.21 -15.72
CA TRP A 287 -23.20 -42.07 -16.75
C TRP A 287 -23.79 -42.25 -18.15
N PHE A 288 -23.52 -41.27 -19.00
CA PHE A 288 -23.88 -41.26 -20.42
C PHE A 288 -22.62 -41.34 -21.28
N GLN A 289 -22.73 -41.92 -22.47
CA GLN A 289 -21.62 -42.03 -23.41
C GLN A 289 -21.92 -41.27 -24.69
N LEU A 290 -20.95 -40.48 -25.13
CA LEU A 290 -20.95 -39.79 -26.42
C LEU A 290 -19.66 -40.15 -27.18
N PRO A 291 -19.54 -39.78 -28.48
CA PRO A 291 -18.28 -39.90 -29.21
C PRO A 291 -17.08 -39.28 -28.46
N ASN A 292 -15.88 -39.67 -28.87
CA ASN A 292 -14.67 -39.20 -28.23
C ASN A 292 -14.49 -37.68 -28.42
N CYS A 293 -14.19 -36.98 -27.34
CA CYS A 293 -13.96 -35.55 -27.38
C CYS A 293 -13.18 -35.08 -26.16
N PHE A 294 -12.66 -33.88 -26.25
CA PHE A 294 -12.16 -33.13 -25.10
C PHE A 294 -12.88 -31.79 -25.02
N ILE A 295 -13.07 -31.29 -23.80
CA ILE A 295 -13.75 -30.03 -23.53
C ILE A 295 -12.83 -29.24 -22.63
N PHE A 296 -12.42 -28.06 -23.09
CA PHE A 296 -11.79 -27.09 -22.21
C PHE A 296 -12.86 -26.32 -21.44
N HIS A 297 -13.75 -25.62 -22.16
CA HIS A 297 -14.70 -24.70 -21.54
C HIS A 297 -16.16 -25.03 -21.87
N ASN A 298 -17.00 -25.00 -20.84
CA ASN A 298 -18.45 -25.08 -20.98
C ASN A 298 -19.09 -23.70 -20.98
N ALA A 299 -20.13 -23.51 -21.78
CA ALA A 299 -20.91 -22.28 -21.79
C ALA A 299 -21.91 -22.25 -20.62
N ASN A 300 -22.85 -23.21 -20.61
CA ASN A 300 -23.87 -23.34 -19.56
C ASN A 300 -24.57 -24.71 -19.65
N ALA A 301 -25.37 -25.07 -18.63
CA ALA A 301 -26.23 -26.25 -18.65
C ALA A 301 -27.57 -25.98 -17.95
N TRP A 302 -28.62 -26.71 -18.33
CA TRP A 302 -29.94 -26.62 -17.71
C TRP A 302 -30.78 -27.89 -17.91
N GLU A 303 -31.97 -27.91 -17.34
CA GLU A 303 -32.93 -29.01 -17.44
C GLU A 303 -34.12 -28.64 -18.33
N GLU A 304 -34.52 -29.57 -19.20
CA GLU A 304 -35.71 -29.47 -20.06
C GLU A 304 -36.54 -30.75 -19.95
N GLY A 305 -37.55 -30.74 -19.08
CA GLY A 305 -38.37 -31.92 -18.83
C GLY A 305 -37.54 -33.07 -18.25
N ASP A 306 -37.46 -34.19 -18.98
CA ASP A 306 -36.67 -35.36 -18.60
C ASP A 306 -35.20 -35.28 -19.10
N GLU A 307 -34.79 -34.18 -19.73
CA GLU A 307 -33.46 -34.02 -20.33
C GLU A 307 -32.60 -33.01 -19.58
N VAL A 308 -31.30 -33.27 -19.53
CA VAL A 308 -30.27 -32.31 -19.14
C VAL A 308 -29.55 -31.87 -20.42
N VAL A 309 -29.46 -30.55 -20.62
CA VAL A 309 -28.82 -29.92 -21.77
C VAL A 309 -27.51 -29.28 -21.33
N LEU A 310 -26.44 -29.50 -22.10
CA LEU A 310 -25.12 -28.91 -21.89
C LEU A 310 -24.67 -28.21 -23.18
N ILE A 311 -24.26 -26.95 -23.07
CA ILE A 311 -23.64 -26.19 -24.16
C ILE A 311 -22.14 -26.07 -23.89
N THR A 312 -21.32 -26.49 -24.85
CA THR A 312 -19.87 -26.64 -24.64
C THR A 312 -19.06 -26.41 -25.91
N CYS A 313 -17.82 -25.95 -25.75
CA CYS A 313 -16.82 -25.95 -26.82
C CYS A 313 -16.08 -27.29 -26.81
N ARG A 314 -16.21 -28.06 -27.89
CA ARG A 314 -15.72 -29.42 -28.03
C ARG A 314 -14.57 -29.47 -29.02
N LEU A 315 -13.52 -30.19 -28.64
CA LEU A 315 -12.43 -30.60 -29.53
C LEU A 315 -12.53 -32.08 -29.87
N GLU A 316 -12.27 -32.39 -31.12
CA GLU A 316 -12.15 -33.77 -31.61
C GLU A 316 -10.67 -34.16 -31.72
N ASN A 317 -10.29 -35.22 -31.00
CA ASN A 317 -8.93 -35.80 -31.02
C ASN A 317 -7.78 -34.78 -30.82
N PRO A 318 -7.76 -34.00 -29.72
CA PRO A 318 -6.72 -32.99 -29.52
C PRO A 318 -5.33 -33.61 -29.40
N ASP A 319 -4.37 -33.03 -30.11
CA ASP A 319 -2.95 -33.31 -29.97
C ASP A 319 -2.28 -32.22 -29.14
N LEU A 320 -2.18 -32.44 -27.82
CA LEU A 320 -1.61 -31.48 -26.89
C LEU A 320 -0.10 -31.25 -27.09
N ASP A 321 0.60 -32.13 -27.81
CA ASP A 321 2.01 -31.92 -28.10
C ASP A 321 2.25 -30.75 -29.06
N LYS A 322 1.28 -30.45 -29.93
CA LYS A 322 1.28 -29.30 -30.87
C LYS A 322 0.83 -27.98 -30.23
N VAL A 323 0.24 -28.04 -29.03
CA VAL A 323 -0.29 -26.88 -28.29
C VAL A 323 0.81 -26.12 -27.53
N ASN A 324 1.84 -26.84 -27.08
CA ASN A 324 2.92 -26.30 -26.24
C ASN A 324 4.18 -25.89 -27.04
N GLY A 325 4.12 -25.89 -28.38
CA GLY A 325 5.29 -25.78 -29.27
C GLY A 325 5.41 -24.45 -30.01
N TYR A 326 6.66 -24.13 -30.37
CA TYR A 326 7.14 -22.91 -31.02
C TYR A 326 6.77 -22.76 -32.52
N GLN A 327 5.71 -23.39 -33.02
CA GLN A 327 5.43 -23.41 -34.46
C GLN A 327 4.23 -22.54 -34.86
N SER A 328 4.49 -21.69 -35.85
CA SER A 328 3.57 -20.84 -36.61
C SER A 328 2.57 -21.62 -37.48
N ASP A 329 2.21 -22.84 -37.10
CA ASP A 329 1.34 -23.65 -37.93
C ASP A 329 -0.11 -23.28 -37.58
N LYS A 330 -0.84 -22.83 -38.60
CA LYS A 330 -2.29 -22.61 -38.55
C LYS A 330 -2.98 -23.78 -37.83
N LEU A 331 -4.11 -23.51 -37.17
CA LEU A 331 -4.97 -24.48 -36.45
C LEU A 331 -5.56 -25.62 -37.32
N GLU A 332 -4.86 -26.11 -38.34
CA GLU A 332 -5.36 -27.15 -39.27
C GLU A 332 -5.82 -28.42 -38.54
N ASN A 333 -5.40 -28.65 -37.28
CA ASN A 333 -5.79 -29.79 -36.46
C ASN A 333 -6.44 -29.44 -35.09
N PHE A 334 -6.87 -28.20 -34.84
CA PHE A 334 -7.48 -27.79 -33.56
C PHE A 334 -8.90 -27.24 -33.79
N GLY A 335 -9.78 -28.09 -34.32
CA GLY A 335 -11.18 -27.76 -34.58
C GLY A 335 -12.00 -27.68 -33.30
N ASN A 336 -12.03 -26.52 -32.66
CA ASN A 336 -12.91 -26.27 -31.51
C ASN A 336 -14.24 -25.70 -31.98
N GLU A 337 -15.33 -26.33 -31.57
CA GLU A 337 -16.68 -26.13 -32.10
C GLU A 337 -17.69 -26.07 -30.96
N LEU A 338 -18.70 -25.20 -31.08
CA LEU A 338 -19.79 -25.13 -30.13
C LEU A 338 -20.77 -26.30 -30.37
N TYR A 339 -21.12 -27.02 -29.31
CA TYR A 339 -22.07 -28.14 -29.34
C TYR A 339 -23.15 -28.01 -28.28
N GLU A 340 -24.34 -28.51 -28.61
CA GLU A 340 -25.39 -28.86 -27.67
C GLU A 340 -25.36 -30.36 -27.43
N MET A 341 -25.27 -30.77 -26.17
CA MET A 341 -25.36 -32.16 -25.74
C MET A 341 -26.61 -32.36 -24.88
N ARG A 342 -27.38 -33.40 -25.16
CA ARG A 342 -28.62 -33.72 -24.44
C ARG A 342 -28.54 -35.10 -23.82
N PHE A 343 -28.91 -35.19 -22.55
CA PHE A 343 -28.88 -36.41 -21.75
C PHE A 343 -30.27 -36.69 -21.19
N ASN A 344 -30.94 -37.73 -21.69
CA ASN A 344 -32.27 -38.08 -21.25
C ASN A 344 -32.19 -38.93 -19.97
N MET A 345 -32.59 -38.33 -18.86
CA MET A 345 -32.51 -38.96 -17.53
C MET A 345 -33.44 -40.16 -17.40
N LYS A 346 -34.51 -40.25 -18.18
CA LYS A 346 -35.46 -41.37 -18.09
C LYS A 346 -35.06 -42.57 -18.94
N THR A 347 -34.66 -42.34 -20.18
CA THR A 347 -34.35 -43.40 -21.15
C THR A 347 -32.88 -43.82 -21.13
N GLY A 348 -31.99 -42.98 -20.60
CA GLY A 348 -30.54 -43.20 -20.68
C GLY A 348 -29.93 -42.83 -22.03
N ALA A 349 -30.71 -42.26 -22.96
CA ALA A 349 -30.21 -41.82 -24.25
C ALA A 349 -29.36 -40.54 -24.12
N ALA A 350 -28.32 -40.43 -24.94
CA ALA A 350 -27.51 -39.22 -25.08
C ALA A 350 -27.35 -38.86 -26.55
N SER A 351 -27.36 -37.56 -26.85
CA SER A 351 -27.16 -37.04 -28.21
C SER A 351 -26.34 -35.76 -28.17
N GLN A 352 -25.75 -35.41 -29.32
CA GLN A 352 -25.00 -34.17 -29.47
C GLN A 352 -25.31 -33.57 -30.85
N LYS A 353 -25.37 -32.24 -30.90
CA LYS A 353 -25.66 -31.43 -32.09
C LYS A 353 -24.61 -30.34 -32.21
N GLN A 354 -23.95 -30.24 -33.36
CA GLN A 354 -23.02 -29.16 -33.66
C GLN A 354 -23.80 -27.85 -33.85
N LEU A 355 -23.33 -26.78 -33.23
CA LEU A 355 -23.93 -25.44 -33.30
C LEU A 355 -23.07 -24.43 -34.07
N SER A 356 -21.77 -24.68 -34.23
CA SER A 356 -20.88 -23.78 -34.98
C SER A 356 -19.88 -24.54 -35.83
N VAL A 357 -19.33 -23.88 -36.84
CA VAL A 357 -18.08 -24.30 -37.49
C VAL A 357 -16.89 -24.07 -36.52
N SER A 358 -15.72 -24.59 -36.91
CA SER A 358 -14.50 -24.60 -36.09
C SER A 358 -13.88 -23.22 -35.83
N ALA A 359 -13.01 -23.22 -34.82
CA ALA A 359 -12.19 -22.15 -34.25
C ALA A 359 -12.89 -21.19 -33.27
N VAL A 360 -13.88 -21.70 -32.53
CA VAL A 360 -14.52 -20.96 -31.42
C VAL A 360 -14.22 -21.59 -30.05
N ASP A 361 -13.93 -20.75 -29.05
CA ASP A 361 -13.72 -21.16 -27.65
C ASP A 361 -14.07 -20.01 -26.68
N PHE A 362 -13.72 -20.17 -25.40
CA PHE A 362 -13.96 -19.23 -24.30
C PHE A 362 -15.41 -18.73 -24.27
N PRO A 363 -16.40 -19.66 -24.20
CA PRO A 363 -17.79 -19.30 -24.22
C PRO A 363 -18.15 -18.49 -22.98
N ARG A 364 -18.94 -17.45 -23.19
CA ARG A 364 -19.49 -16.58 -22.16
C ARG A 364 -20.98 -16.43 -22.33
N VAL A 365 -21.65 -16.34 -21.20
CA VAL A 365 -23.10 -16.19 -21.07
C VAL A 365 -23.39 -15.08 -20.07
N ASN A 366 -24.64 -14.63 -20.01
CA ASN A 366 -25.08 -13.82 -18.88
C ASN A 366 -25.10 -14.70 -17.62
N GLU A 367 -24.16 -14.49 -16.70
CA GLU A 367 -23.98 -15.32 -15.49
C GLU A 367 -25.21 -15.32 -14.56
N SER A 368 -26.14 -14.38 -14.72
CA SER A 368 -27.45 -14.41 -14.04
C SER A 368 -28.28 -15.66 -14.39
N TYR A 369 -27.92 -16.36 -15.47
CA TYR A 369 -28.56 -17.57 -15.97
C TYR A 369 -27.70 -18.84 -15.77
N THR A 370 -26.60 -18.79 -15.02
CA THR A 370 -25.79 -19.98 -14.75
C THR A 370 -26.64 -21.09 -14.13
N GLY A 371 -26.64 -22.27 -14.74
CA GLY A 371 -27.48 -23.40 -14.34
C GLY A 371 -28.97 -23.26 -14.68
N ARG A 372 -29.36 -22.28 -15.49
CA ARG A 372 -30.71 -22.05 -16.01
C ARG A 372 -30.70 -21.96 -17.53
N LYS A 373 -31.87 -22.17 -18.13
CA LYS A 373 -32.05 -22.07 -19.57
C LYS A 373 -31.74 -20.65 -20.04
N GLN A 374 -30.97 -20.56 -21.12
CA GLN A 374 -30.53 -19.31 -21.72
C GLN A 374 -30.54 -19.43 -23.25
N ARG A 375 -30.54 -18.30 -23.95
CA ARG A 375 -30.65 -18.21 -25.42
C ARG A 375 -29.36 -17.81 -26.10
N TYR A 376 -28.55 -16.92 -25.54
CA TYR A 376 -27.42 -16.30 -26.24
C TYR A 376 -26.07 -16.76 -25.70
N VAL A 377 -25.17 -17.19 -26.59
CA VAL A 377 -23.78 -17.54 -26.21
C VAL A 377 -22.83 -16.64 -26.98
N TYR A 378 -21.80 -16.15 -26.30
CA TYR A 378 -20.72 -15.39 -26.90
C TYR A 378 -19.44 -16.22 -26.88
N CYS A 379 -18.78 -16.40 -28.01
CA CYS A 379 -17.50 -17.11 -28.07
C CYS A 379 -16.42 -16.21 -28.69
N THR A 380 -15.16 -16.51 -28.42
CA THR A 380 -14.02 -15.91 -29.14
C THR A 380 -13.72 -16.69 -30.40
N ILE A 381 -13.34 -16.00 -31.47
CA ILE A 381 -12.80 -16.56 -32.71
C ILE A 381 -11.28 -16.67 -32.56
N LEU A 382 -10.73 -17.85 -32.83
CA LEU A 382 -9.31 -18.15 -32.64
C LEU A 382 -8.57 -18.26 -33.99
N ASP A 383 -7.42 -17.61 -34.11
CA ASP A 383 -6.45 -17.85 -35.20
C ASP A 383 -5.35 -18.84 -34.77
N SER A 384 -4.99 -18.80 -33.50
CA SER A 384 -4.22 -19.83 -32.79
C SER A 384 -4.72 -19.94 -31.34
N ILE A 385 -4.22 -20.92 -30.59
CA ILE A 385 -4.67 -21.19 -29.20
C ILE A 385 -4.56 -19.96 -28.28
N ALA A 386 -3.64 -19.03 -28.58
CA ALA A 386 -3.45 -17.82 -27.80
C ALA A 386 -3.93 -16.53 -28.49
N LYS A 387 -4.25 -16.56 -29.79
CA LYS A 387 -4.56 -15.36 -30.59
C LYS A 387 -6.04 -15.32 -30.95
N VAL A 388 -6.81 -14.50 -30.22
CA VAL A 388 -8.21 -14.21 -30.50
C VAL A 388 -8.30 -13.15 -31.59
N THR A 389 -9.06 -13.38 -32.67
CA THR A 389 -9.23 -12.42 -33.79
C THR A 389 -10.60 -11.75 -33.80
N GLY A 390 -11.56 -12.23 -33.03
CA GLY A 390 -12.89 -11.65 -32.96
C GLY A 390 -13.78 -12.27 -31.90
N ILE A 391 -15.00 -11.76 -31.78
CA ILE A 391 -16.04 -12.26 -30.87
C ILE A 391 -17.31 -12.52 -31.67
N ILE A 392 -17.95 -13.66 -31.43
CA ILE A 392 -19.14 -14.10 -32.15
C ILE A 392 -20.30 -14.33 -31.18
N LYS A 393 -21.52 -13.97 -31.59
CA LYS A 393 -22.77 -14.17 -30.86
C LYS A 393 -23.63 -15.24 -31.53
N PHE A 394 -24.02 -16.25 -30.76
CA PHE A 394 -24.94 -17.32 -31.15
C PHE A 394 -26.31 -17.16 -30.50
N ASP A 395 -27.37 -17.47 -31.23
CA ASP A 395 -28.73 -17.66 -30.73
C ASP A 395 -29.07 -19.16 -30.75
N LEU A 396 -29.15 -19.77 -29.56
CA LEU A 396 -29.42 -21.19 -29.37
C LEU A 396 -30.85 -21.60 -29.78
N HIS A 397 -31.77 -20.65 -29.96
CA HIS A 397 -33.11 -20.95 -30.45
C HIS A 397 -33.20 -20.98 -31.98
N ALA A 398 -32.19 -20.47 -32.67
CA ALA A 398 -32.10 -20.53 -34.12
C ALA A 398 -31.35 -21.80 -34.56
N GLU A 399 -31.74 -22.34 -35.72
CA GLU A 399 -31.08 -23.51 -36.28
C GLU A 399 -29.76 -23.13 -36.97
N PRO A 400 -28.67 -23.90 -36.76
CA PRO A 400 -27.42 -23.70 -37.49
C PRO A 400 -27.61 -23.88 -39.00
N GLU A 401 -26.96 -23.02 -39.79
CA GLU A 401 -27.03 -23.09 -41.24
C GLU A 401 -26.20 -24.26 -41.78
N SER A 402 -26.82 -25.12 -42.59
CA SER A 402 -26.18 -26.34 -43.09
C SER A 402 -25.25 -26.06 -44.26
N GLY A 403 -24.02 -26.57 -44.21
CA GLY A 403 -23.05 -26.50 -45.32
C GLY A 403 -22.14 -25.27 -45.33
N VAL A 404 -22.26 -24.40 -44.33
CA VAL A 404 -21.34 -23.28 -44.08
C VAL A 404 -19.98 -23.83 -43.63
N LYS A 405 -18.88 -23.26 -44.16
CA LYS A 405 -17.50 -23.68 -43.84
C LYS A 405 -16.69 -22.64 -43.07
N GLU A 406 -17.20 -21.41 -42.98
CA GLU A 406 -16.53 -20.26 -42.36
C GLU A 406 -17.50 -19.53 -41.43
N LEU A 407 -17.00 -18.78 -40.46
CA LEU A 407 -17.83 -18.05 -39.49
C LEU A 407 -18.40 -16.80 -40.15
N GLU A 408 -19.68 -16.84 -40.52
CA GLU A 408 -20.41 -15.71 -41.14
C GLU A 408 -21.75 -15.48 -40.42
N VAL A 409 -22.29 -14.26 -40.51
CA VAL A 409 -23.59 -13.92 -39.93
C VAL A 409 -24.71 -14.58 -40.75
N GLY A 410 -25.46 -15.48 -40.12
CA GLY A 410 -26.47 -16.33 -40.76
C GLY A 410 -26.93 -17.47 -39.85
N GLY A 411 -28.15 -17.98 -40.05
CA GLY A 411 -28.74 -19.03 -39.21
C GLY A 411 -28.74 -18.67 -37.72
N ASN A 412 -28.00 -19.44 -36.92
CA ASN A 412 -27.85 -19.22 -35.48
C ASN A 412 -26.75 -18.22 -35.10
N VAL A 413 -25.96 -17.71 -36.05
CA VAL A 413 -24.99 -16.64 -35.81
C VAL A 413 -25.66 -15.28 -35.99
N GLN A 414 -25.75 -14.51 -34.91
CA GLN A 414 -26.44 -13.20 -34.91
C GLN A 414 -25.52 -12.02 -35.15
N GLY A 415 -24.22 -12.16 -34.88
CA GLY A 415 -23.27 -11.07 -35.07
C GLY A 415 -21.83 -11.49 -34.82
N ILE A 416 -20.91 -10.83 -35.51
CA ILE A 416 -19.46 -11.04 -35.40
C ILE A 416 -18.80 -9.67 -35.25
N TYR A 417 -17.97 -9.53 -34.22
CA TYR A 417 -17.08 -8.39 -34.02
C TYR A 417 -15.65 -8.80 -34.41
N ASP A 418 -15.18 -8.30 -35.55
CA ASP A 418 -13.82 -8.54 -36.06
C ASP A 418 -12.86 -7.48 -35.52
N LEU A 419 -11.72 -7.91 -34.97
CA LEU A 419 -10.67 -7.00 -34.49
C LEU A 419 -9.87 -6.36 -35.63
N GLY A 420 -9.87 -6.99 -36.79
CA GLY A 420 -9.07 -6.61 -37.94
C GLY A 420 -7.64 -7.18 -37.92
N PRO A 421 -6.89 -6.99 -39.02
CA PRO A 421 -5.59 -7.63 -39.21
C PRO A 421 -4.52 -7.13 -38.23
N GLY A 422 -3.75 -8.07 -37.66
CA GLY A 422 -2.66 -7.76 -36.73
C GLY A 422 -3.10 -7.32 -35.34
N ARG A 423 -4.39 -7.45 -35.01
CA ARG A 423 -4.96 -7.14 -33.70
C ARG A 423 -5.50 -8.41 -33.06
N PHE A 424 -5.17 -8.62 -31.79
CA PHE A 424 -5.52 -9.84 -31.08
C PHE A 424 -6.09 -9.55 -29.70
N GLY A 425 -7.18 -10.22 -29.36
CA GLY A 425 -7.96 -9.99 -28.15
C GLY A 425 -7.70 -10.98 -27.01
N SER A 426 -8.36 -10.74 -25.88
CA SER A 426 -8.58 -11.72 -24.80
C SER A 426 -9.96 -12.38 -24.91
N GLU A 427 -10.28 -13.27 -23.97
CA GLU A 427 -11.69 -13.62 -23.72
C GLU A 427 -12.51 -12.38 -23.37
N ALA A 428 -13.79 -12.39 -23.74
CA ALA A 428 -14.73 -11.36 -23.35
C ALA A 428 -15.33 -11.64 -21.97
N ILE A 429 -15.86 -10.61 -21.30
CA ILE A 429 -16.76 -10.77 -20.15
C ILE A 429 -18.09 -10.14 -20.52
N PHE A 430 -19.18 -10.86 -20.27
CA PHE A 430 -20.52 -10.29 -20.37
C PHE A 430 -20.88 -9.54 -19.09
N VAL A 431 -21.28 -8.28 -19.23
CA VAL A 431 -21.73 -7.43 -18.11
C VAL A 431 -23.15 -6.96 -18.39
N PRO A 432 -24.16 -7.41 -17.62
CA PRO A 432 -25.54 -6.98 -17.83
C PRO A 432 -25.71 -5.49 -17.47
N LYS A 433 -26.54 -4.75 -18.21
CA LYS A 433 -26.89 -3.36 -17.85
C LYS A 433 -27.66 -3.29 -16.53
N HIS A 434 -28.46 -4.31 -16.26
CA HIS A 434 -29.22 -4.47 -15.02
C HIS A 434 -28.97 -5.88 -14.45
N PRO A 435 -28.49 -6.01 -13.20
CA PRO A 435 -28.27 -7.32 -12.58
C PRO A 435 -29.54 -8.17 -12.52
N GLY A 436 -29.39 -9.48 -12.73
CA GLY A 436 -30.46 -10.47 -12.62
C GLY A 436 -31.14 -10.81 -13.95
N VAL A 437 -32.33 -11.43 -13.86
CA VAL A 437 -33.04 -12.04 -15.00
C VAL A 437 -34.29 -11.27 -15.44
N SER A 438 -34.50 -10.04 -14.94
CA SER A 438 -35.71 -9.24 -15.22
C SER A 438 -35.67 -8.46 -16.54
N GLY A 439 -34.48 -8.28 -17.12
CA GLY A 439 -34.27 -7.63 -18.41
C GLY A 439 -34.18 -8.61 -19.57
N GLU A 440 -33.90 -8.10 -20.77
CA GLU A 440 -33.54 -8.95 -21.90
C GLU A 440 -32.16 -9.60 -21.65
N GLU A 441 -32.02 -10.87 -22.02
CA GLU A 441 -30.88 -11.71 -21.66
C GLU A 441 -29.53 -11.15 -22.17
N ASP A 442 -29.53 -10.60 -23.37
CA ASP A 442 -28.38 -10.02 -24.06
C ASP A 442 -28.22 -8.50 -23.86
N ASP A 443 -29.03 -7.87 -23.01
CA ASP A 443 -28.93 -6.43 -22.71
C ASP A 443 -27.76 -6.14 -21.77
N GLY A 444 -26.59 -6.02 -22.38
CA GLY A 444 -25.33 -5.87 -21.68
C GLY A 444 -24.19 -5.42 -22.59
N TYR A 445 -22.99 -5.47 -22.03
CA TYR A 445 -21.75 -5.14 -22.71
C TYR A 445 -20.81 -6.34 -22.70
N LEU A 446 -20.00 -6.46 -23.74
CA LEU A 446 -18.84 -7.36 -23.77
C LEU A 446 -17.58 -6.53 -23.57
N ILE A 447 -16.76 -6.90 -22.59
CA ILE A 447 -15.52 -6.22 -22.23
C ILE A 447 -14.34 -7.17 -22.44
N PHE A 448 -13.30 -6.75 -23.16
CA PHE A 448 -12.11 -7.56 -23.46
C PHE A 448 -10.89 -6.67 -23.73
N PHE A 449 -9.70 -7.24 -23.55
CA PHE A 449 -8.44 -6.59 -23.92
C PHE A 449 -8.13 -6.82 -25.40
N VAL A 450 -7.44 -5.87 -26.02
CA VAL A 450 -6.91 -5.98 -27.38
C VAL A 450 -5.47 -5.49 -27.40
N HIS A 451 -4.59 -6.26 -28.02
CA HIS A 451 -3.23 -5.85 -28.36
C HIS A 451 -3.11 -5.71 -29.88
N ASP A 452 -2.63 -4.54 -30.31
CA ASP A 452 -2.36 -4.25 -31.71
C ASP A 452 -0.87 -4.42 -32.00
N GLU A 453 -0.50 -5.49 -32.72
CA GLU A 453 0.89 -5.75 -33.12
C GLU A 453 1.41 -4.69 -34.10
N ASN A 454 0.51 -4.03 -34.86
CA ASN A 454 0.93 -3.02 -35.84
C ASN A 454 1.47 -1.75 -35.17
N THR A 455 0.91 -1.38 -34.02
CA THR A 455 1.26 -0.17 -33.27
C THR A 455 2.03 -0.45 -31.98
N GLY A 456 2.02 -1.70 -31.51
CA GLY A 456 2.57 -2.12 -30.22
C GLY A 456 1.73 -1.71 -29.00
N LYS A 457 0.52 -1.17 -29.21
CA LYS A 457 -0.35 -0.66 -28.14
C LYS A 457 -1.29 -1.74 -27.60
N SER A 458 -1.81 -1.54 -26.40
CA SER A 458 -2.88 -2.37 -25.83
C SER A 458 -4.03 -1.49 -25.37
N GLU A 459 -5.25 -2.01 -25.42
CA GLU A 459 -6.48 -1.30 -25.08
C GLU A 459 -7.52 -2.24 -24.46
N VAL A 460 -8.53 -1.66 -23.80
CA VAL A 460 -9.76 -2.34 -23.38
C VAL A 460 -10.87 -1.89 -24.30
N ASN A 461 -11.55 -2.85 -24.93
CA ASN A 461 -12.68 -2.59 -25.80
C ASN A 461 -13.98 -3.01 -25.12
N VAL A 462 -14.98 -2.14 -25.24
CA VAL A 462 -16.34 -2.35 -24.74
C VAL A 462 -17.29 -2.29 -25.93
N ILE A 463 -18.01 -3.37 -26.20
CA ILE A 463 -19.00 -3.43 -27.29
C ILE A 463 -20.39 -3.76 -26.73
N ASP A 464 -21.44 -3.33 -27.43
CA ASP A 464 -22.81 -3.67 -27.07
C ASP A 464 -23.10 -5.13 -27.44
N ALA A 465 -23.43 -5.95 -26.45
CA ALA A 465 -23.61 -7.40 -26.59
C ALA A 465 -24.89 -7.76 -27.35
N LYS A 466 -25.85 -6.83 -27.41
CA LYS A 466 -27.11 -7.02 -28.12
C LYS A 466 -26.91 -6.80 -29.62
N THR A 467 -26.32 -5.67 -29.99
CA THR A 467 -26.19 -5.28 -31.40
C THR A 467 -24.94 -5.82 -32.08
N MET A 468 -23.90 -6.22 -31.34
CA MET A 468 -22.60 -6.64 -31.89
C MET A 468 -22.05 -5.60 -32.90
N SER A 469 -22.19 -4.31 -32.57
CA SER A 469 -21.78 -3.19 -33.44
C SER A 469 -20.28 -3.25 -33.73
N ALA A 470 -19.89 -3.01 -34.99
CA ALA A 470 -18.48 -2.87 -35.37
C ALA A 470 -17.80 -1.63 -34.73
N ASP A 471 -18.60 -0.60 -34.41
CA ASP A 471 -18.13 0.54 -33.63
C ASP A 471 -18.24 0.24 -32.13
N PRO A 472 -17.12 0.19 -31.38
CA PRO A 472 -17.15 -0.05 -29.95
C PRO A 472 -17.81 1.11 -29.20
N VAL A 473 -18.49 0.78 -28.09
CA VAL A 473 -19.11 1.74 -27.18
C VAL A 473 -18.04 2.57 -26.46
N ALA A 474 -16.92 1.93 -26.10
CA ALA A 474 -15.77 2.59 -25.52
C ALA A 474 -14.48 1.84 -25.83
N VAL A 475 -13.38 2.59 -25.94
CA VAL A 475 -12.02 2.07 -26.08
C VAL A 475 -11.14 2.82 -25.08
N VAL A 476 -10.38 2.07 -24.27
CA VAL A 476 -9.48 2.62 -23.24
C VAL A 476 -8.05 2.17 -23.51
N GLU A 477 -7.17 3.09 -23.88
CA GLU A 477 -5.75 2.79 -24.10
C GLU A 477 -5.04 2.45 -22.77
N LEU A 478 -4.23 1.39 -22.77
CA LEU A 478 -3.49 0.92 -21.61
C LEU A 478 -2.02 1.37 -21.66
N PRO A 479 -1.40 1.71 -20.51
CA PRO A 479 -0.04 2.23 -20.45
C PRO A 479 1.04 1.17 -20.71
N ASN A 480 0.68 -0.11 -20.69
CA ASN A 480 1.59 -1.24 -20.85
C ASN A 480 0.98 -2.30 -21.77
N ARG A 481 1.86 -3.14 -22.34
CA ARG A 481 1.45 -4.29 -23.15
C ARG A 481 0.70 -5.32 -22.30
N VAL A 482 -0.46 -5.78 -22.79
CA VAL A 482 -1.19 -6.91 -22.22
C VAL A 482 -0.80 -8.20 -22.98
N PRO A 483 -0.31 -9.25 -22.29
CA PRO A 483 0.00 -10.54 -22.92
C PRO A 483 -1.23 -11.23 -23.50
N TYR A 484 -0.99 -12.08 -24.51
CA TYR A 484 -2.03 -12.95 -25.06
C TYR A 484 -2.53 -13.96 -24.03
N GLY A 485 -3.83 -14.23 -24.00
CA GLY A 485 -4.44 -15.15 -23.04
C GLY A 485 -4.56 -14.60 -21.61
N PHE A 486 -4.48 -13.28 -21.41
CA PHE A 486 -4.79 -12.66 -20.12
C PHE A 486 -6.28 -12.80 -19.80
N HIS A 487 -6.59 -13.43 -18.66
CA HIS A 487 -7.97 -13.64 -18.19
C HIS A 487 -8.52 -12.42 -17.46
N ALA A 488 -9.84 -12.27 -17.47
CA ALA A 488 -10.51 -11.14 -16.86
C ALA A 488 -11.76 -11.58 -16.08
N PHE A 489 -12.09 -10.84 -15.02
CA PHE A 489 -13.31 -11.04 -14.23
C PHE A 489 -13.95 -9.69 -13.88
N PHE A 490 -15.27 -9.62 -13.88
CA PHE A 490 -16.02 -8.39 -13.59
C PHE A 490 -16.78 -8.51 -12.27
N VAL A 491 -16.71 -7.47 -11.44
CA VAL A 491 -17.45 -7.38 -10.18
C VAL A 491 -18.18 -6.04 -10.13
N THR A 492 -19.49 -6.07 -9.92
CA THR A 492 -20.30 -4.84 -9.77
C THR A 492 -20.02 -4.13 -8.45
N GLU A 493 -19.98 -2.80 -8.47
CA GLU A 493 -19.85 -1.95 -7.28
C GLU A 493 -21.21 -1.80 -6.56
N VAL A 494 -21.60 -2.77 -5.71
CA VAL A 494 -22.83 -2.68 -4.88
C VAL A 494 -22.54 -3.34 -3.52
N PRO A 495 -22.99 -2.75 -2.39
CA PRO A 495 -22.13 -2.48 -1.25
C PRO A 495 -21.52 -3.76 -0.68
N VAL A 496 -20.20 -3.76 -0.59
CA VAL A 496 -19.37 -4.61 0.28
C VAL A 496 -19.67 -4.33 1.79
N VAL A 497 -20.82 -3.73 2.08
CA VAL A 497 -21.25 -3.16 3.35
C VAL A 497 -22.76 -3.45 3.51
N PHE A 498 -23.06 -4.40 4.40
CA PHE A 498 -24.37 -4.75 4.97
C PHE A 498 -25.46 -5.35 4.05
N LYS A 499 -25.41 -6.67 3.85
CA LYS A 499 -26.64 -7.49 3.76
C LYS A 499 -27.01 -8.01 5.16
N LYS A 500 -27.98 -7.31 5.76
CA LYS A 500 -28.91 -7.66 6.86
C LYS A 500 -28.64 -8.98 7.63
N ASN A 501 -28.20 -8.83 8.88
CA ASN A 501 -28.73 -9.64 9.98
C ASN A 501 -29.58 -8.76 10.89
N LYS A 502 -30.89 -9.01 10.90
CA LYS A 502 -31.85 -8.37 11.80
C LYS A 502 -31.64 -8.86 13.23
N THR A 503 -31.77 -7.93 14.18
CA THR A 503 -31.96 -8.15 15.63
C THR A 503 -30.89 -8.98 16.32
N MET A 504 -29.72 -8.38 16.57
CA MET A 504 -28.84 -8.83 17.66
C MET A 504 -29.00 -7.89 18.86
N GLU A 505 -29.18 -8.46 20.05
CA GLU A 505 -29.05 -7.74 21.32
C GLU A 505 -27.62 -7.22 21.46
N ALA A 506 -27.47 -5.94 21.81
CA ALA A 506 -26.17 -5.31 21.96
C ALA A 506 -26.07 -4.54 23.29
N THR A 507 -24.87 -4.54 23.88
CA THR A 507 -24.56 -3.84 25.13
C THR A 507 -23.69 -2.62 24.82
N LEU A 508 -24.18 -1.42 25.12
CA LEU A 508 -23.43 -0.18 24.98
C LEU A 508 -22.70 0.13 26.28
N ALA A 509 -21.38 -0.08 26.28
CA ALA A 509 -20.49 0.24 27.39
C ALA A 509 -19.92 1.67 27.26
N PHE A 510 -20.02 2.49 28.31
CA PHE A 510 -19.47 3.85 28.35
C PHE A 510 -19.07 4.29 29.77
N SER A 511 -18.35 5.41 29.89
CA SER A 511 -18.01 5.98 31.20
C SER A 511 -19.18 6.75 31.79
N GLN A 512 -19.51 6.50 33.06
CA GLN A 512 -20.58 7.20 33.77
C GLN A 512 -20.47 8.73 33.73
N ASP A 513 -19.24 9.27 33.65
CA ASP A 513 -18.99 10.72 33.61
C ASP A 513 -19.22 11.36 32.22
N SER A 514 -19.35 10.55 31.15
CA SER A 514 -19.44 11.01 29.76
C SER A 514 -20.38 10.12 28.94
N PRO A 515 -21.70 10.16 29.21
CA PRO A 515 -22.68 9.38 28.47
C PRO A 515 -22.73 9.79 26.97
N PRO A 516 -22.69 8.84 26.03
CA PRO A 516 -22.77 9.13 24.59
C PRO A 516 -24.23 9.35 24.17
N ILE A 517 -24.78 10.53 24.50
CA ILE A 517 -26.19 10.88 24.29
C ILE A 517 -26.62 10.67 22.83
N SER A 518 -25.76 10.99 21.87
CA SER A 518 -26.06 10.82 20.44
C SER A 518 -26.31 9.35 20.04
N ILE A 519 -25.54 8.40 20.58
CA ILE A 519 -25.72 6.96 20.35
C ILE A 519 -27.04 6.49 20.96
N ILE A 520 -27.31 6.90 22.21
CA ILE A 520 -28.50 6.49 22.95
C ILE A 520 -29.76 7.03 22.26
N CYS A 521 -29.75 8.30 21.83
CA CYS A 521 -30.83 8.90 21.04
C CYS A 521 -31.03 8.15 19.72
N ALA A 522 -29.96 7.92 18.94
CA ALA A 522 -30.06 7.26 17.65
C ALA A 522 -30.59 5.83 17.76
N ALA A 523 -30.10 5.04 18.73
CA ALA A 523 -30.55 3.68 18.96
C ALA A 523 -32.03 3.61 19.34
N LYS A 524 -32.47 4.53 20.20
CA LYS A 524 -33.87 4.62 20.61
C LYS A 524 -34.77 5.04 19.45
N PHE A 525 -34.28 5.95 18.60
CA PHE A 525 -34.98 6.43 17.41
C PHE A 525 -35.27 5.29 16.41
N VAL A 526 -34.35 4.34 16.26
CA VAL A 526 -34.49 3.20 15.35
C VAL A 526 -35.07 1.95 16.02
N GLY A 527 -35.41 2.01 17.31
CA GLY A 527 -35.96 0.89 18.07
C GLY A 527 -34.96 -0.25 18.33
N LEU A 528 -33.65 0.04 18.38
CA LEU A 528 -32.62 -0.95 18.67
C LEU A 528 -32.58 -1.25 20.18
N PRO A 529 -32.83 -2.50 20.63
CA PRO A 529 -32.73 -2.86 22.05
C PRO A 529 -31.26 -2.84 22.50
N LEU A 530 -30.89 -1.80 23.25
CA LEU A 530 -29.57 -1.65 23.85
C LEU A 530 -29.61 -1.89 25.35
N THR A 531 -28.72 -2.76 25.83
CA THR A 531 -28.40 -2.84 27.26
C THR A 531 -27.33 -1.79 27.58
N ILE A 532 -27.56 -0.96 28.60
CA ILE A 532 -26.65 0.12 28.98
C ILE A 532 -25.68 -0.34 30.06
N ASP A 533 -24.37 -0.22 29.81
CA ASP A 533 -23.30 -0.56 30.74
C ASP A 533 -22.42 0.67 31.05
N PRO A 534 -22.67 1.43 32.12
CA PRO A 534 -21.89 2.62 32.47
C PRO A 534 -20.55 2.30 33.17
N SER A 535 -19.98 1.10 33.01
CA SER A 535 -18.80 0.63 33.77
C SER A 535 -17.43 0.96 33.17
N LEU A 536 -17.34 1.60 31.99
CA LEU A 536 -16.03 1.93 31.43
C LEU A 536 -15.30 2.98 32.26
N ALA A 537 -13.97 2.84 32.35
CA ALA A 537 -13.14 3.85 32.99
C ALA A 537 -13.22 5.20 32.26
N SER A 538 -13.13 6.29 33.02
CA SER A 538 -13.16 7.65 32.48
C SER A 538 -12.06 7.87 31.42
N GLY A 539 -12.43 8.44 30.28
CA GLY A 539 -11.53 8.66 29.13
C GLY A 539 -11.50 7.53 28.08
N LEU A 540 -12.18 6.40 28.31
CA LEU A 540 -12.35 5.37 27.27
C LEU A 540 -13.50 5.72 26.32
N ALA A 541 -13.32 5.40 25.04
CA ALA A 541 -14.35 5.59 24.02
C ALA A 541 -15.54 4.64 24.26
N PRO A 542 -16.79 5.07 23.96
CA PRO A 542 -17.95 4.20 24.06
C PRO A 542 -17.78 2.98 23.16
N THR A 543 -18.24 1.83 23.63
CA THR A 543 -18.06 0.54 22.97
C THR A 543 -19.39 -0.18 22.89
N LEU A 544 -19.85 -0.50 21.67
CA LEU A 544 -21.01 -1.36 21.45
C LEU A 544 -20.54 -2.81 21.33
N ARG A 545 -21.00 -3.70 22.21
CA ARG A 545 -20.65 -5.12 22.25
C ARG A 545 -21.83 -5.97 21.78
N PHE A 546 -21.58 -6.91 20.88
CA PHE A 546 -22.58 -7.85 20.37
C PHE A 546 -22.51 -9.19 21.12
N ALA A 547 -23.62 -9.93 21.12
CA ALA A 547 -23.66 -11.29 21.67
C ALA A 547 -22.69 -12.26 20.97
N SER A 548 -22.28 -11.99 19.72
CA SER A 548 -21.27 -12.74 18.97
C SER A 548 -19.85 -12.64 19.57
N GLY A 549 -19.62 -11.71 20.51
CA GLY A 549 -18.30 -11.38 21.05
C GLY A 549 -17.58 -10.26 20.29
N GLU A 550 -18.16 -9.76 19.20
CA GLU A 550 -17.64 -8.63 18.43
C GLU A 550 -17.94 -7.28 19.11
N SER A 551 -17.17 -6.25 18.81
CA SER A 551 -17.41 -4.90 19.34
C SER A 551 -17.03 -3.76 18.39
N LEU A 552 -17.85 -2.70 18.39
CA LEU A 552 -17.56 -1.43 17.74
C LEU A 552 -17.11 -0.40 18.78
N HIS A 553 -16.11 0.42 18.44
CA HIS A 553 -15.55 1.42 19.34
C HIS A 553 -15.68 2.82 18.75
N GLY A 554 -16.02 3.80 19.58
CA GLY A 554 -16.11 5.21 19.19
C GLY A 554 -17.51 5.63 18.74
N VAL A 555 -17.75 6.93 18.78
CA VAL A 555 -19.09 7.50 18.58
C VAL A 555 -19.56 7.33 17.13
N ASN A 556 -18.75 7.74 16.16
CA ASN A 556 -19.15 7.73 14.74
C ASN A 556 -19.33 6.32 14.16
N PRO A 557 -18.43 5.34 14.40
CA PRO A 557 -18.63 3.97 13.93
C PRO A 557 -19.92 3.33 14.48
N ILE A 558 -20.23 3.57 15.76
CA ILE A 558 -21.47 3.06 16.38
C ILE A 558 -22.70 3.75 15.78
N LEU A 559 -22.64 5.07 15.56
CA LEU A 559 -23.74 5.81 14.92
C LEU A 559 -24.00 5.34 13.49
N LEU A 560 -22.95 5.13 12.69
CA LEU A 560 -23.10 4.62 11.32
C LEU A 560 -23.67 3.20 11.28
N TYR A 561 -23.29 2.35 12.23
CA TYR A 561 -23.91 1.03 12.41
C TYR A 561 -25.40 1.12 12.75
N ILE A 562 -25.77 2.02 13.66
CA ILE A 562 -27.19 2.27 13.99
C ILE A 562 -27.94 2.81 12.77
N ALA A 563 -27.32 3.71 11.99
CA ALA A 563 -27.90 4.28 10.80
C ALA A 563 -28.17 3.22 9.72
N SER A 564 -27.22 2.32 9.49
CA SER A 564 -27.33 1.26 8.49
C SER A 564 -28.36 0.19 8.87
N GLY A 565 -28.61 -0.01 10.17
CA GLY A 565 -29.62 -0.91 10.71
C GLY A 565 -31.04 -0.33 10.80
N ALA A 566 -31.21 0.97 10.51
CA ALA A 566 -32.48 1.68 10.71
C ALA A 566 -33.56 1.23 9.72
N THR A 567 -34.81 1.08 10.21
CA THR A 567 -35.99 0.87 9.35
C THR A 567 -36.54 2.17 8.76
N ILE A 568 -35.99 3.31 9.16
CA ILE A 568 -36.39 4.64 8.72
C ILE A 568 -35.80 4.87 7.32
N PRO A 569 -36.65 5.10 6.30
CA PRO A 569 -36.16 5.36 4.95
C PRO A 569 -35.19 6.55 4.96
N CYS A 570 -34.05 6.40 4.29
CA CYS A 570 -33.11 7.48 4.05
C CYS A 570 -32.36 7.98 5.31
N PHE A 571 -32.41 7.25 6.43
CA PHE A 571 -31.78 7.69 7.69
C PHE A 571 -30.25 7.83 7.60
N SER A 572 -29.61 7.07 6.70
CA SER A 572 -28.21 7.20 6.32
C SER A 572 -28.01 8.07 5.06
N GLY A 573 -29.05 8.68 4.50
CA GLY A 573 -29.06 9.32 3.16
C GLY A 573 -29.72 8.44 2.09
N LYS A 574 -30.25 9.06 1.02
CA LYS A 574 -30.92 8.36 -0.11
C LYS A 574 -29.97 7.78 -1.15
N ASN A 575 -28.79 8.35 -1.27
CA ASN A 575 -27.77 8.03 -2.24
C ASN A 575 -26.40 8.32 -1.62
N ASP A 576 -25.33 7.98 -2.34
CA ASP A 576 -23.97 8.06 -1.82
C ASP A 576 -23.53 9.51 -1.50
N ILE A 577 -24.08 10.50 -2.23
CA ILE A 577 -23.82 11.91 -1.97
C ILE A 577 -24.47 12.34 -0.64
N GLU A 578 -25.73 11.96 -0.42
CA GLU A 578 -26.40 12.23 0.85
C GLU A 578 -25.73 11.48 2.02
N PHE A 579 -25.28 10.24 1.82
CA PHE A 579 -24.49 9.52 2.81
C PHE A 579 -23.17 10.23 3.14
N GLY A 580 -22.46 10.73 2.12
CA GLY A 580 -21.26 11.55 2.30
C GLY A 580 -21.53 12.80 3.16
N HIS A 581 -22.62 13.51 2.89
CA HIS A 581 -23.03 14.66 3.70
C HIS A 581 -23.41 14.25 5.14
N VAL A 582 -23.99 13.08 5.35
CA VAL A 582 -24.25 12.56 6.71
C VAL A 582 -22.93 12.39 7.45
N VAL A 583 -21.92 11.78 6.83
CA VAL A 583 -20.59 11.59 7.43
C VAL A 583 -19.94 12.94 7.74
N GLU A 584 -20.01 13.91 6.82
CA GLU A 584 -19.51 15.27 7.03
C GLU A 584 -20.10 15.91 8.29
N TRP A 585 -21.43 15.79 8.49
CA TRP A 585 -22.08 16.30 9.70
C TRP A 585 -21.63 15.55 10.97
N LEU A 586 -21.44 14.24 10.92
CA LEU A 586 -20.93 13.46 12.07
C LEU A 586 -19.50 13.86 12.46
N GLU A 587 -18.67 14.23 11.49
CA GLU A 587 -17.31 14.76 11.72
C GLU A 587 -17.31 16.21 12.21
N TYR A 588 -18.32 17.01 11.82
CA TYR A 588 -18.47 18.41 12.24
C TYR A 588 -18.95 18.55 13.69
N VAL A 589 -19.80 17.63 14.15
CA VAL A 589 -20.48 17.70 15.47
C VAL A 589 -19.57 17.94 16.69
N PRO A 590 -18.35 17.36 16.82
CA PRO A 590 -17.47 17.62 17.96
C PRO A 590 -17.17 19.11 18.22
N ILE A 591 -17.31 19.99 17.22
CA ILE A 591 -17.14 21.45 17.37
C ILE A 591 -18.22 22.05 18.29
N PHE A 592 -19.40 21.44 18.41
CA PHE A 592 -20.41 21.85 19.38
C PHE A 592 -19.99 21.59 20.84
N LEU A 593 -19.06 20.67 21.07
CA LEU A 593 -18.57 20.29 22.39
C LEU A 593 -17.33 21.11 22.83
N SER A 594 -16.71 21.90 21.91
CA SER A 594 -15.55 22.74 22.21
C SER A 594 -15.93 24.15 22.67
N GLY A 595 -15.34 24.58 23.79
CA GLY A 595 -15.73 25.78 24.55
C GLY A 595 -16.00 27.05 23.73
N SER A 596 -14.94 27.71 23.21
CA SER A 596 -15.02 29.00 22.53
C SER A 596 -15.54 28.96 21.10
N GLU A 597 -15.67 27.79 20.50
CA GLU A 597 -16.06 27.63 19.08
C GLU A 597 -17.56 27.35 18.91
N PHE A 598 -18.26 26.99 19.99
CA PHE A 598 -19.70 26.69 19.99
C PHE A 598 -20.58 27.75 19.31
N GLU A 599 -20.34 29.04 19.55
CA GLU A 599 -21.14 30.10 18.91
C GLU A 599 -20.89 30.21 17.40
N ASN A 600 -19.66 29.94 16.95
CA ASN A 600 -19.33 29.91 15.52
C ASN A 600 -19.98 28.71 14.84
N ALA A 601 -20.04 27.56 15.51
CA ALA A 601 -20.78 26.40 15.03
C ALA A 601 -22.29 26.69 14.96
N CYS A 602 -22.87 27.33 15.98
CA CYS A 602 -24.27 27.76 15.94
C CYS A 602 -24.55 28.74 14.78
N LEU A 603 -23.66 29.71 14.54
CA LEU A 603 -23.77 30.65 13.42
C LEU A 603 -23.71 29.92 12.06
N PHE A 604 -22.78 28.99 11.91
CA PHE A 604 -22.62 28.23 10.67
C PHE A 604 -23.87 27.40 10.37
N VAL A 605 -24.37 26.63 11.34
CA VAL A 605 -25.54 25.78 11.15
C VAL A 605 -26.82 26.60 10.98
N ASP A 606 -26.95 27.74 11.67
CA ASP A 606 -28.06 28.68 11.44
C ASP A 606 -28.09 29.20 10.00
N GLY A 607 -26.93 29.56 9.46
CA GLY A 607 -26.80 29.96 8.04
C GLY A 607 -27.10 28.80 7.09
N PHE A 608 -26.62 27.59 7.41
CA PHE A 608 -26.88 26.39 6.62
C PHE A 608 -28.37 26.02 6.54
N LEU A 609 -29.09 26.23 7.64
CA LEU A 609 -30.53 25.95 7.76
C LEU A 609 -31.41 27.09 7.23
N ALA A 610 -30.87 28.20 6.72
CA ALA A 610 -31.66 29.33 6.24
C ALA A 610 -32.70 28.94 5.16
N SER A 611 -32.35 28.02 4.26
CA SER A 611 -33.20 27.51 3.18
C SER A 611 -33.49 26.01 3.26
N ARG A 612 -33.23 25.37 4.41
CA ARG A 612 -33.31 23.91 4.57
C ARG A 612 -34.16 23.48 5.77
N THR A 613 -34.88 22.38 5.59
CA THR A 613 -35.70 21.74 6.62
C THR A 613 -34.93 20.70 7.41
N PHE A 614 -34.01 19.98 6.76
CA PHE A 614 -33.13 18.97 7.35
C PHE A 614 -31.67 19.26 6.98
N LEU A 615 -30.73 18.69 7.72
CA LEU A 615 -29.30 18.88 7.45
C LEU A 615 -28.84 18.18 6.16
N VAL A 616 -29.49 17.07 5.79
CA VAL A 616 -29.19 16.31 4.58
C VAL A 616 -30.47 15.96 3.82
N GLY A 617 -30.47 16.23 2.51
CA GLY A 617 -31.58 15.86 1.62
C GLY A 617 -32.93 16.50 2.00
N HIS A 618 -34.00 15.72 1.86
CA HIS A 618 -35.39 16.16 2.08
C HIS A 618 -36.09 15.38 3.22
N GLY A 619 -35.35 14.61 4.00
CA GLY A 619 -35.89 13.80 5.09
C GLY A 619 -34.97 13.78 6.29
N LEU A 620 -35.48 13.30 7.42
CA LEU A 620 -34.71 13.19 8.64
C LEU A 620 -33.59 12.16 8.50
N THR A 621 -32.37 12.56 8.84
CA THR A 621 -31.20 11.69 8.81
C THR A 621 -30.56 11.57 10.20
N ILE A 622 -29.62 10.64 10.35
CA ILE A 622 -28.85 10.52 11.60
C ILE A 622 -28.03 11.79 11.89
N ALA A 623 -27.64 12.57 10.87
CA ALA A 623 -26.99 13.86 11.07
C ALA A 623 -27.85 14.81 11.91
N ASP A 624 -29.16 14.85 11.63
CA ASP A 624 -30.10 15.69 12.36
C ASP A 624 -30.20 15.29 13.84
N ILE A 625 -30.30 13.98 14.12
CA ILE A 625 -30.36 13.45 15.48
C ILE A 625 -29.07 13.74 16.26
N VAL A 626 -27.92 13.65 15.60
CA VAL A 626 -26.62 13.83 16.25
C VAL A 626 -26.37 15.31 16.56
N VAL A 627 -26.65 16.23 15.64
CA VAL A 627 -26.57 17.67 15.91
C VAL A 627 -27.56 18.08 16.99
N TRP A 628 -28.80 17.57 16.93
CA TRP A 628 -29.85 17.89 17.89
C TRP A 628 -29.47 17.43 19.31
N SER A 629 -29.02 16.18 19.46
CA SER A 629 -28.65 15.60 20.75
C SER A 629 -27.45 16.29 21.40
N ASN A 630 -26.49 16.76 20.60
CA ASN A 630 -25.34 17.54 21.11
C ASN A 630 -25.77 18.93 21.59
N LEU A 631 -26.64 19.62 20.85
CA LEU A 631 -27.21 20.90 21.30
C LEU A 631 -28.02 20.74 22.59
N ALA A 632 -28.83 19.69 22.69
CA ALA A 632 -29.61 19.40 23.89
C ALA A 632 -28.71 19.03 25.09
N GLY A 633 -27.65 18.26 24.88
CA GLY A 633 -26.68 17.85 25.91
C GLY A 633 -25.89 19.00 26.55
N ILE A 634 -25.80 20.15 25.87
CA ILE A 634 -25.15 21.39 26.38
C ILE A 634 -26.03 22.09 27.44
N GLY A 635 -27.31 21.73 27.52
CA GLY A 635 -28.22 22.16 28.58
C GLY A 635 -28.45 23.67 28.61
N GLN A 636 -28.24 24.31 29.76
CA GLN A 636 -28.59 25.72 30.01
C GLN A 636 -27.94 26.71 29.03
N ARG A 637 -26.75 26.40 28.51
CA ARG A 637 -26.07 27.27 27.54
C ARG A 637 -26.82 27.31 26.21
N TRP A 638 -27.32 26.17 25.71
CA TRP A 638 -28.17 26.14 24.52
C TRP A 638 -29.52 26.79 24.81
N GLU A 639 -30.16 26.47 25.94
CA GLU A 639 -31.46 27.06 26.30
C GLU A 639 -31.43 28.60 26.39
N SER A 640 -30.33 29.18 26.88
CA SER A 640 -30.15 30.63 26.87
C SER A 640 -30.06 31.21 25.45
N LEU A 641 -29.41 30.52 24.52
CA LEU A 641 -29.27 30.96 23.12
C LEU A 641 -30.54 30.69 22.32
N ARG A 642 -31.27 29.61 22.62
CA ARG A 642 -32.56 29.24 22.01
C ARG A 642 -33.61 30.32 22.24
N LYS A 643 -33.56 30.99 23.41
CA LYS A 643 -34.43 32.13 23.75
C LYS A 643 -33.96 33.46 23.14
N SER A 644 -32.76 33.50 22.56
CA SER A 644 -32.26 34.69 21.88
C SER A 644 -32.78 34.79 20.45
N LYS A 645 -32.81 36.00 19.87
CA LYS A 645 -33.15 36.19 18.44
C LYS A 645 -31.97 35.95 17.49
N LYS A 646 -30.84 35.43 17.98
CA LYS A 646 -29.56 35.35 17.24
C LYS A 646 -29.51 34.22 16.21
N TYR A 647 -30.18 33.09 16.47
CA TYR A 647 -30.11 31.87 15.62
C TYR A 647 -31.51 31.39 15.24
N GLN A 648 -32.24 32.19 14.47
CA GLN A 648 -33.67 31.94 14.21
C GLN A 648 -33.91 30.64 13.43
N ASN A 649 -33.04 30.29 12.48
CA ASN A 649 -33.19 29.09 11.65
C ASN A 649 -32.82 27.83 12.42
N LEU A 650 -31.73 27.89 13.20
CA LEU A 650 -31.31 26.79 14.06
C LEU A 650 -32.35 26.51 15.15
N VAL A 651 -32.91 27.56 15.76
CA VAL A 651 -33.99 27.41 16.76
C VAL A 651 -35.26 26.86 16.14
N ARG A 652 -35.65 27.31 14.93
CA ARG A 652 -36.78 26.76 14.18
C ARG A 652 -36.60 25.25 13.96
N TRP A 653 -35.45 24.85 13.40
CA TRP A 653 -35.12 23.45 13.13
C TRP A 653 -35.09 22.61 14.42
N PHE A 654 -34.42 23.09 15.46
CA PHE A 654 -34.31 22.39 16.74
C PHE A 654 -35.70 22.16 17.36
N ASN A 655 -36.56 23.18 17.35
CA ASN A 655 -37.93 23.09 17.85
C ASN A 655 -38.81 22.15 17.00
N SER A 656 -38.57 22.08 15.70
CA SER A 656 -39.29 21.16 14.80
C SER A 656 -39.00 19.71 15.17
N ILE A 657 -37.72 19.35 15.31
CA ILE A 657 -37.32 17.99 15.72
C ILE A 657 -37.79 17.70 17.15
N ASP A 658 -37.64 18.65 18.07
CA ASP A 658 -38.09 18.52 19.46
C ASP A 658 -39.61 18.30 19.56
N SER A 659 -40.41 19.02 18.76
CA SER A 659 -41.87 18.88 18.76
C SER A 659 -42.34 17.58 18.12
N GLU A 660 -41.71 17.16 17.02
CA GLU A 660 -42.13 15.99 16.24
C GLU A 660 -41.71 14.67 16.92
N TYR A 661 -40.61 14.68 17.68
CA TYR A 661 -40.01 13.48 18.30
C TYR A 661 -39.87 13.57 19.83
N SER A 662 -40.68 14.44 20.45
CA SER A 662 -40.65 14.76 21.89
C SER A 662 -40.68 13.53 22.80
N ASP A 663 -41.55 12.56 22.54
CA ASP A 663 -41.73 11.36 23.39
C ASP A 663 -40.44 10.52 23.48
N THR A 664 -39.73 10.37 22.36
CA THR A 664 -38.50 9.57 22.27
C THR A 664 -37.31 10.28 22.91
N LEU A 665 -37.19 11.59 22.67
CA LEU A 665 -36.02 12.38 23.03
C LEU A 665 -36.07 12.88 24.49
N ASN A 666 -37.24 13.24 25.01
CA ASN A 666 -37.38 13.76 26.38
C ASN A 666 -37.04 12.73 27.46
N GLU A 667 -37.28 11.44 27.23
CA GLU A 667 -36.90 10.39 28.18
C GLU A 667 -35.37 10.25 28.30
N VAL A 668 -34.64 10.35 27.18
CA VAL A 668 -33.16 10.31 27.16
C VAL A 668 -32.59 11.54 27.86
N LEU A 669 -33.16 12.72 27.61
CA LEU A 669 -32.76 13.94 28.29
C LEU A 669 -33.07 13.90 29.80
N ALA A 670 -34.21 13.35 30.21
CA ALA A 670 -34.52 13.19 31.64
C ALA A 670 -33.55 12.23 32.36
N ALA A 671 -33.11 11.17 31.68
CA ALA A 671 -32.21 10.17 32.22
C ALA A 671 -30.74 10.63 32.31
N TYR A 672 -30.26 11.41 31.33
CA TYR A 672 -28.83 11.74 31.19
C TYR A 672 -28.50 13.24 31.20
N VAL A 673 -29.51 14.12 31.11
CA VAL A 673 -29.40 15.58 31.06
C VAL A 673 -30.28 16.20 32.16
N GLY A 674 -30.07 15.79 33.42
CA GLY A 674 -30.79 16.35 34.57
C GLY A 674 -30.51 17.85 34.79
N LYS A 675 -31.34 18.53 35.59
CA LYS A 675 -31.35 20.00 35.88
C LYS A 675 -30.01 20.65 36.34
N ARG A 676 -28.92 19.90 36.43
CA ARG A 676 -27.56 20.41 36.64
C ARG A 676 -26.75 20.00 35.42
N GLY A 677 -26.42 20.98 34.58
CA GLY A 677 -25.55 20.76 33.41
C GLY A 677 -24.27 20.02 33.80
N ILE A 678 -23.74 19.24 32.86
CA ILE A 678 -22.50 18.49 33.04
C ILE A 678 -21.39 19.48 33.44
N GLY A 679 -20.92 19.38 34.69
CA GLY A 679 -19.83 20.19 35.22
C GLY A 679 -20.12 20.88 36.57
N LYS A 680 -19.73 20.24 37.68
CA LYS A 680 -19.00 20.87 38.81
C LYS A 680 -18.42 19.80 39.75
N SER A 681 -17.10 19.89 39.95
CA SER A 681 -16.12 18.91 40.44
C SER A 681 -16.19 18.56 41.93
N PRO A 682 -15.35 17.59 42.37
CA PRO A 682 -14.28 17.95 43.29
C PRO A 682 -12.93 17.44 42.80
N ALA A 683 -11.96 18.35 42.71
CA ALA A 683 -10.57 17.99 42.44
C ALA A 683 -9.98 17.27 43.67
N PRO A 684 -9.27 16.15 43.45
CA PRO A 684 -7.97 15.98 44.07
C PRO A 684 -6.89 15.76 43.01
N SER A 685 -5.77 16.42 43.25
CA SER A 685 -4.57 16.53 42.44
C SER A 685 -4.01 15.23 41.84
N LEU A 686 -3.96 15.17 40.51
CA LEU A 686 -2.89 14.53 39.75
C LEU A 686 -2.35 15.53 38.73
N LYS A 687 -1.26 16.20 39.12
CA LYS A 687 -0.40 16.95 38.21
C LYS A 687 0.32 15.95 37.31
N GLU A 688 -0.21 15.66 36.12
CA GLU A 688 0.65 15.34 34.97
C GLU A 688 0.63 16.51 34.01
N LYS A 689 1.67 17.34 34.15
CA LYS A 689 2.01 18.43 33.24
C LYS A 689 2.32 17.82 31.86
N VAL A 690 1.35 17.78 30.96
CA VAL A 690 1.66 18.04 29.56
C VAL A 690 1.72 19.56 29.43
N HIS A 691 2.90 20.12 29.74
CA HIS A 691 3.26 21.42 29.20
C HIS A 691 3.39 21.25 27.69
N VAL A 692 2.28 21.38 26.96
CA VAL A 692 2.35 22.33 25.85
C VAL A 692 2.19 23.67 26.53
N SER A 693 3.32 24.27 26.91
CA SER A 693 3.34 25.72 26.96
C SER A 693 2.79 26.17 25.61
N LYS A 694 1.57 26.74 25.59
CA LYS A 694 1.44 28.02 24.92
C LYS A 694 2.48 28.88 25.61
N ASP A 695 3.68 28.85 25.07
CA ASP A 695 4.67 29.82 25.42
C ASP A 695 4.06 31.12 24.91
N PRO A 696 3.67 32.07 25.77
CA PRO A 696 3.25 33.40 25.33
C PRO A 696 4.40 34.13 24.61
N SER A 697 5.59 33.51 24.53
CA SER A 697 6.78 34.02 23.86
C SER A 697 7.14 33.30 22.54
N ALA A 698 6.36 32.33 22.04
CA ALA A 698 6.59 31.84 20.67
C ALA A 698 6.23 32.96 19.69
N PRO A 699 7.19 33.52 18.90
CA PRO A 699 6.90 34.66 18.04
C PRO A 699 5.82 34.27 17.03
N GLU A 700 4.73 35.02 16.97
CA GLU A 700 3.73 34.85 15.93
C GLU A 700 4.40 35.18 14.58
N VAL A 701 4.74 34.14 13.82
CA VAL A 701 5.42 34.28 12.53
C VAL A 701 4.36 34.43 11.46
N ASP A 702 4.18 35.65 10.96
CA ASP A 702 3.24 35.98 9.88
C ASP A 702 3.97 36.46 8.62
N LEU A 703 3.33 36.22 7.46
CA LEU A 703 3.78 36.73 6.17
C LEU A 703 3.23 38.15 5.92
N PRO A 704 4.08 39.13 5.57
CA PRO A 704 3.63 40.49 5.29
C PRO A 704 2.58 40.56 4.18
N GLY A 705 1.40 41.12 4.46
CA GLY A 705 0.36 41.31 3.44
C GLY A 705 -0.31 40.02 2.96
N ALA A 706 -0.07 38.89 3.61
CA ALA A 706 -0.70 37.62 3.29
C ALA A 706 -2.22 37.66 3.50
N LYS A 707 -2.94 37.06 2.54
CA LYS A 707 -4.39 36.90 2.59
C LYS A 707 -4.70 35.41 2.51
N VAL A 708 -5.56 34.93 3.41
CA VAL A 708 -6.02 33.53 3.44
C VAL A 708 -6.60 33.15 2.07
N GLY A 709 -6.26 31.97 1.56
CA GLY A 709 -6.66 31.46 0.24
C GLY A 709 -5.88 32.03 -0.95
N LYS A 710 -5.01 33.03 -0.76
CA LYS A 710 -4.27 33.69 -1.86
C LYS A 710 -2.76 33.54 -1.79
N VAL A 711 -2.22 33.02 -0.69
CA VAL A 711 -0.78 32.81 -0.54
C VAL A 711 -0.34 31.69 -1.48
N CYS A 712 0.68 31.96 -2.29
CA CYS A 712 1.45 30.95 -3.00
C CYS A 712 2.91 31.08 -2.59
N VAL A 713 3.49 29.98 -2.10
CA VAL A 713 4.90 29.85 -1.71
C VAL A 713 5.56 28.75 -2.53
N ARG A 714 6.89 28.66 -2.48
CA ARG A 714 7.65 27.60 -3.16
C ARG A 714 8.86 27.12 -2.39
N PHE A 715 9.04 25.82 -2.35
CA PHE A 715 10.29 25.17 -1.97
C PHE A 715 11.07 24.86 -3.26
N ALA A 716 12.20 25.56 -3.46
CA ALA A 716 12.94 25.52 -4.71
C ALA A 716 14.37 24.92 -4.55
N PRO A 717 14.52 23.59 -4.33
CA PRO A 717 15.83 22.96 -4.23
C PRO A 717 16.50 22.76 -5.59
N GLU A 718 17.83 22.91 -5.64
CA GLU A 718 18.64 22.41 -6.76
C GLU A 718 18.77 20.87 -6.67
N PRO A 719 18.53 20.12 -7.76
CA PRO A 719 18.69 18.66 -7.80
C PRO A 719 20.16 18.24 -7.91
N SER A 720 21.00 18.71 -6.98
CA SER A 720 22.46 18.51 -6.97
C SER A 720 22.96 17.74 -5.74
N GLY A 721 22.06 17.11 -4.99
CA GLY A 721 22.37 16.32 -3.80
C GLY A 721 21.17 16.11 -2.88
N TYR A 722 21.33 15.26 -1.88
CA TYR A 722 20.29 14.92 -0.89
C TYR A 722 19.90 16.13 -0.03
N LEU A 723 18.65 16.15 0.45
CA LEU A 723 18.24 17.17 1.41
C LEU A 723 18.89 16.90 2.77
N HIS A 724 19.19 17.99 3.47
CA HIS A 724 19.74 17.97 4.81
C HIS A 724 18.92 18.86 5.71
N ILE A 725 19.18 18.83 7.02
CA ILE A 725 18.39 19.56 8.02
C ILE A 725 18.21 21.06 7.69
N GLY A 726 19.20 21.69 7.05
CA GLY A 726 19.06 23.07 6.52
C GLY A 726 17.96 23.23 5.45
N HIS A 727 17.85 22.30 4.50
CA HIS A 727 16.78 22.28 3.51
C HIS A 727 15.43 21.92 4.15
N ALA A 728 15.43 21.04 5.15
CA ALA A 728 14.21 20.70 5.90
C ALA A 728 13.59 21.95 6.55
N LYS A 729 14.41 22.88 7.08
CA LYS A 729 13.91 24.19 7.57
C LYS A 729 13.18 24.97 6.47
N ALA A 730 13.77 25.08 5.29
CA ALA A 730 13.16 25.81 4.17
C ALA A 730 11.85 25.15 3.71
N GLY A 731 11.86 23.83 3.50
CA GLY A 731 10.67 23.08 3.08
C GLY A 731 9.53 23.15 4.10
N LEU A 732 9.83 22.91 5.38
CA LEU A 732 8.84 22.94 6.46
C LEU A 732 8.29 24.35 6.75
N LEU A 733 9.08 25.40 6.55
CA LEU A 733 8.56 26.78 6.65
C LEU A 733 7.60 27.11 5.50
N ASN A 734 7.93 26.71 4.27
CA ASN A 734 7.00 26.87 3.15
C ASN A 734 5.70 26.10 3.43
N LYS A 735 5.80 24.84 3.89
CA LYS A 735 4.64 24.03 4.31
C LYS A 735 3.79 24.76 5.35
N TYR A 736 4.42 25.22 6.43
CA TYR A 736 3.74 25.91 7.53
C TYR A 736 2.94 27.13 7.04
N PHE A 737 3.51 27.97 6.17
CA PHE A 737 2.77 29.13 5.67
C PHE A 737 1.70 28.79 4.65
N ALA A 738 1.90 27.79 3.80
CA ALA A 738 0.85 27.30 2.92
C ALA A 738 -0.35 26.80 3.74
N GLU A 739 -0.13 25.99 4.77
CA GLU A 739 -1.18 25.50 5.66
C GLU A 739 -1.84 26.64 6.46
N ARG A 740 -1.05 27.52 7.09
CA ARG A 740 -1.54 28.64 7.91
C ARG A 740 -2.47 29.57 7.14
N TYR A 741 -2.15 29.84 5.87
CA TYR A 741 -2.92 30.77 5.05
C TYR A 741 -3.83 30.06 4.05
N GLN A 742 -4.06 28.75 4.16
CA GLN A 742 -4.84 27.97 3.19
C GLN A 742 -4.41 28.26 1.73
N GLY A 743 -3.10 28.39 1.55
CA GLY A 743 -2.46 28.76 0.31
C GLY A 743 -1.92 27.55 -0.45
N ARG A 744 -1.17 27.85 -1.51
CA ARG A 744 -0.51 26.87 -2.38
C ARG A 744 0.98 26.75 -2.07
N LEU A 745 1.51 25.55 -2.18
CA LEU A 745 2.94 25.24 -2.11
C LEU A 745 3.40 24.56 -3.39
N ILE A 746 4.35 25.19 -4.08
CA ILE A 746 5.01 24.63 -5.27
C ILE A 746 6.34 24.01 -4.85
N VAL A 747 6.64 22.81 -5.33
CA VAL A 747 7.98 22.24 -5.30
C VAL A 747 8.61 22.49 -6.65
N ARG A 748 9.64 23.34 -6.70
CA ARG A 748 10.33 23.68 -7.96
C ARG A 748 11.76 23.16 -7.96
N PHE A 749 12.13 22.36 -8.94
CA PHE A 749 13.53 22.07 -9.17
C PHE A 749 14.17 23.25 -9.90
N ASP A 750 15.10 23.94 -9.24
CA ASP A 750 15.88 25.01 -9.86
C ASP A 750 17.05 24.40 -10.67
N ASP A 751 16.69 23.64 -11.70
CA ASP A 751 17.56 22.87 -12.59
C ASP A 751 18.17 23.75 -13.70
N THR A 752 19.13 24.59 -13.32
CA THR A 752 19.79 25.55 -14.24
C THR A 752 21.26 25.21 -14.49
N ASN A 753 21.75 24.12 -13.91
CA ASN A 753 23.16 23.74 -13.96
C ASN A 753 23.36 22.29 -14.42
N PRO A 754 23.50 22.07 -15.74
CA PRO A 754 23.53 20.72 -16.31
C PRO A 754 24.67 19.84 -15.77
N SER A 755 25.80 20.43 -15.34
CA SER A 755 26.97 19.67 -14.90
C SER A 755 26.89 19.09 -13.48
N LYS A 756 25.87 19.47 -12.69
CA LYS A 756 25.76 19.08 -11.27
C LYS A 756 24.46 18.39 -10.91
N GLU A 757 23.54 18.28 -11.86
CA GLU A 757 22.16 17.90 -11.63
C GLU A 757 21.87 16.54 -12.27
N SER A 758 21.03 15.73 -11.63
CA SER A 758 20.69 14.39 -12.12
C SER A 758 19.27 13.98 -11.73
N ASN A 759 18.67 13.05 -12.50
CA ASN A 759 17.36 12.49 -12.18
C ASN A 759 17.37 11.72 -10.86
N GLU A 760 18.48 11.06 -10.51
CA GLU A 760 18.67 10.43 -9.20
C GLU A 760 18.46 11.42 -8.05
N PHE A 761 18.98 12.66 -8.16
CA PHE A 761 18.78 13.67 -7.13
C PHE A 761 17.35 14.22 -7.11
N VAL A 762 16.67 14.30 -8.26
CA VAL A 762 15.24 14.68 -8.32
C VAL A 762 14.41 13.66 -7.53
N GLU A 763 14.57 12.37 -7.81
CA GLU A 763 13.85 11.29 -7.13
C GLU A 763 14.11 11.29 -5.62
N ASN A 764 15.38 11.44 -5.21
CA ASN A 764 15.74 11.48 -3.79
C ASN A 764 15.18 12.70 -3.07
N VAL A 765 15.17 13.86 -3.70
CA VAL A 765 14.59 15.08 -3.11
C VAL A 765 13.08 14.92 -2.96
N LEU A 766 12.37 14.34 -3.93
CA LEU A 766 10.93 14.05 -3.80
C LEU A 766 10.65 13.08 -2.64
N LYS A 767 11.45 12.03 -2.51
CA LYS A 767 11.39 11.10 -1.37
C LYS A 767 11.65 11.79 -0.03
N ASP A 768 12.59 12.73 0.02
CA ASP A 768 12.87 13.51 1.24
C ASP A 768 11.71 14.47 1.57
N ILE A 769 11.07 15.08 0.56
CA ILE A 769 9.89 15.94 0.71
C ILE A 769 8.71 15.13 1.27
N GLU A 770 8.47 13.95 0.72
CA GLU A 770 7.47 13.00 1.22
C GLU A 770 7.78 12.56 2.66
N THR A 771 9.05 12.22 2.95
CA THR A 771 9.51 11.86 4.30
C THR A 771 9.28 12.98 5.30
N LEU A 772 9.42 14.25 4.89
CA LEU A 772 9.12 15.43 5.71
C LEU A 772 7.61 15.71 5.85
N GLY A 773 6.76 14.95 5.16
CA GLY A 773 5.31 15.16 5.11
C GLY A 773 4.93 16.48 4.45
N ILE A 774 5.72 16.98 3.51
CA ILE A 774 5.43 18.21 2.79
C ILE A 774 4.49 17.87 1.64
N LYS A 775 3.22 18.26 1.77
CA LYS A 775 2.25 18.23 0.68
C LYS A 775 2.43 19.47 -0.20
N TYR A 776 2.33 19.28 -1.50
CA TYR A 776 2.52 20.33 -2.51
C TYR A 776 1.44 20.23 -3.58
N ASP A 777 1.13 21.35 -4.23
CA ASP A 777 0.11 21.43 -5.28
C ASP A 777 0.66 21.13 -6.68
N ALA A 778 1.97 21.35 -6.89
CA ALA A 778 2.63 21.14 -8.17
C ALA A 778 4.12 20.86 -7.99
N VAL A 779 4.66 20.03 -8.88
CA VAL A 779 6.10 19.92 -9.14
C VAL A 779 6.40 20.64 -10.45
N THR A 780 7.30 21.61 -10.41
CA THR A 780 7.74 22.35 -11.59
C THR A 780 9.25 22.31 -11.74
N TYR A 781 9.74 22.66 -12.93
CA TYR A 781 11.16 22.71 -13.24
C TYR A 781 11.49 24.04 -13.90
N THR A 782 12.57 24.69 -13.48
CA THR A 782 13.01 25.94 -14.11
C THR A 782 13.38 25.72 -15.59
N SER A 783 13.83 24.51 -15.96
CA SER A 783 14.11 24.13 -17.34
C SER A 783 12.90 24.16 -18.28
N ASP A 784 11.67 24.02 -17.76
CA ASP A 784 10.44 24.15 -18.56
C ASP A 784 10.25 25.60 -19.06
N TYR A 785 10.89 26.57 -18.39
CA TYR A 785 10.81 27.99 -18.71
C TYR A 785 11.97 28.49 -19.57
N PHE A 786 12.94 27.64 -19.96
CA PHE A 786 14.09 28.07 -20.76
C PHE A 786 13.72 28.82 -22.05
N PRO A 787 12.73 28.39 -22.86
CA PRO A 787 12.32 29.16 -24.05
C PRO A 787 11.91 30.60 -23.71
N LYS A 788 11.06 30.77 -22.68
CA LYS A 788 10.56 32.09 -22.25
C LYS A 788 11.66 32.94 -21.61
N LEU A 789 12.57 32.32 -20.86
CA LEU A 789 13.74 32.99 -20.27
C LEU A 789 14.70 33.49 -21.35
N MET A 790 14.92 32.71 -22.42
CA MET A 790 15.77 33.11 -23.54
C MET A 790 15.14 34.24 -24.36
N GLU A 791 13.83 34.20 -24.58
CA GLU A 791 13.07 35.29 -25.20
C GLU A 791 13.19 36.58 -24.37
N MET A 792 13.04 36.47 -23.04
CA MET A 792 13.19 37.60 -22.14
C MET A 792 14.62 38.17 -22.18
N ALA A 793 15.66 37.33 -22.18
CA ALA A 793 17.04 37.79 -22.33
C ALA A 793 17.25 38.55 -23.65
N GLY A 794 16.75 38.01 -24.76
CA GLY A 794 16.79 38.67 -26.07
C GLY A 794 16.04 40.01 -26.09
N SER A 795 14.90 40.10 -25.39
CA SER A 795 14.13 41.34 -25.23
C SER A 795 14.90 42.39 -24.44
N LEU A 796 15.54 42.00 -23.33
CA LEU A 796 16.37 42.91 -22.52
C LEU A 796 17.59 43.42 -23.29
N ILE A 797 18.21 42.58 -24.13
CA ILE A 797 19.30 43.00 -25.02
C ILE A 797 18.80 44.07 -26.02
N LYS A 798 17.64 43.84 -26.67
CA LYS A 798 17.03 44.81 -27.60
C LYS A 798 16.68 46.15 -26.93
N GLN A 799 16.30 46.11 -25.66
CA GLN A 799 16.00 47.30 -24.86
C GLN A 799 17.26 48.01 -24.32
N GLY A 800 18.46 47.49 -24.59
CA GLY A 800 19.71 48.02 -24.04
C GLY A 800 19.88 47.80 -22.53
N LYS A 801 19.09 46.89 -21.93
CA LYS A 801 19.12 46.53 -20.50
C LYS A 801 20.01 45.30 -20.20
N ALA A 802 20.55 44.67 -21.23
CA ALA A 802 21.52 43.59 -21.12
C ALA A 802 22.51 43.65 -22.28
N TYR A 803 23.71 43.13 -22.08
CA TYR A 803 24.77 43.10 -23.09
C TYR A 803 25.58 41.81 -22.98
N ILE A 804 26.34 41.47 -24.02
CA ILE A 804 27.21 40.30 -24.07
C ILE A 804 28.62 40.71 -23.68
N ASP A 805 29.22 39.97 -22.75
CA ASP A 805 30.55 40.26 -22.21
C ASP A 805 31.47 39.06 -22.42
N ASP A 806 32.63 39.31 -23.02
CA ASP A 806 33.70 38.32 -23.25
C ASP A 806 34.93 38.54 -22.36
N THR A 807 34.80 39.43 -21.36
CA THR A 807 35.89 39.70 -20.41
C THR A 807 36.20 38.45 -19.60
N PRO A 808 37.48 38.05 -19.48
CA PRO A 808 37.86 36.90 -18.67
C PRO A 808 37.33 36.98 -17.24
N LYS A 809 36.87 35.85 -16.70
CA LYS A 809 36.16 35.77 -15.41
C LYS A 809 36.85 36.50 -14.24
N GLU A 810 38.16 36.32 -14.07
CA GLU A 810 38.91 36.95 -12.97
C GLU A 810 39.02 38.47 -13.15
N GLN A 811 39.19 38.94 -14.40
CA GLN A 811 39.18 40.36 -14.72
C GLN A 811 37.78 40.96 -14.49
N MET A 812 36.73 40.31 -14.99
CA MET A 812 35.35 40.72 -14.77
C MET A 812 35.01 40.82 -13.28
N ARG A 813 35.50 39.88 -12.46
CA ARG A 813 35.35 39.92 -11.00
C ARG A 813 36.04 41.14 -10.41
N LYS A 814 37.27 41.43 -10.82
CA LYS A 814 38.03 42.60 -10.35
C LYS A 814 37.31 43.90 -10.74
N GLU A 815 36.98 44.07 -12.02
CA GLU A 815 36.26 45.23 -12.53
C GLU A 815 34.94 45.46 -11.78
N ARG A 816 34.17 44.39 -11.52
CA ARG A 816 32.94 44.48 -10.72
C ARG A 816 33.19 44.94 -9.29
N MET A 817 34.26 44.48 -8.65
CA MET A 817 34.63 44.89 -7.28
C MET A 817 35.07 46.35 -7.23
N ASP A 818 35.76 46.80 -8.26
CA ASP A 818 36.29 48.16 -8.40
C ASP A 818 35.26 49.16 -9.00
N GLY A 819 34.11 48.67 -9.49
CA GLY A 819 33.07 49.50 -10.11
C GLY A 819 33.43 49.96 -11.53
N ILE A 820 34.33 49.27 -12.22
CA ILE A 820 34.81 49.62 -13.56
C ILE A 820 33.87 48.99 -14.60
N GLU A 821 33.34 49.80 -15.52
CA GLU A 821 32.50 49.30 -16.62
C GLU A 821 33.32 48.39 -17.56
N SER A 822 32.71 47.28 -17.98
CA SER A 822 33.31 46.40 -18.99
C SER A 822 33.43 47.12 -20.33
N ARG A 823 34.49 46.82 -21.08
CA ARG A 823 34.67 47.31 -22.47
C ARG A 823 33.49 46.98 -23.39
N CYS A 824 32.74 45.92 -23.08
CA CYS A 824 31.59 45.44 -23.87
C CYS A 824 30.27 46.11 -23.47
N ARG A 825 30.22 46.88 -22.38
CA ARG A 825 28.98 47.43 -21.79
C ARG A 825 28.21 48.35 -22.75
N ASN A 826 28.94 49.03 -23.64
CA ASN A 826 28.39 49.99 -24.59
C ASN A 826 28.43 49.48 -26.05
N SER A 827 28.57 48.17 -26.26
CA SER A 827 28.39 47.54 -27.57
C SER A 827 26.98 47.79 -28.13
N THR A 828 26.87 47.84 -29.45
CA THR A 828 25.59 48.09 -30.14
C THR A 828 24.62 46.92 -29.95
N VAL A 829 23.32 47.15 -30.18
CA VAL A 829 22.30 46.11 -30.04
C VAL A 829 22.54 45.00 -31.07
N GLU A 830 22.95 45.36 -32.28
CA GLU A 830 23.23 44.44 -33.38
C GLU A 830 24.42 43.51 -33.05
N GLU A 831 25.51 44.04 -32.51
CA GLU A 831 26.67 43.26 -32.06
C GLU A 831 26.28 42.29 -30.94
N ASN A 832 25.50 42.76 -29.96
CA ASN A 832 25.04 41.93 -28.86
C ASN A 832 24.12 40.80 -29.33
N LEU A 833 23.19 41.06 -30.26
CA LEU A 833 22.31 40.05 -30.83
C LEU A 833 23.07 39.02 -31.67
N SER A 834 24.10 39.45 -32.40
CA SER A 834 24.99 38.55 -33.13
C SER A 834 25.73 37.60 -32.18
N LEU A 835 26.35 38.13 -31.13
CA LEU A 835 27.04 37.32 -30.12
C LEU A 835 26.07 36.45 -29.31
N TRP A 836 24.85 36.92 -29.05
CA TRP A 836 23.82 36.10 -28.41
C TRP A 836 23.49 34.87 -29.26
N LYS A 837 23.40 35.02 -30.59
CA LYS A 837 23.19 33.90 -31.52
C LYS A 837 24.35 32.90 -31.48
N GLU A 838 25.60 33.39 -31.43
CA GLU A 838 26.79 32.56 -31.25
C GLU A 838 26.76 31.77 -29.93
N MET A 839 26.37 32.42 -28.83
CA MET A 839 26.18 31.76 -27.53
C MET A 839 25.10 30.67 -27.60
N VAL A 840 23.93 30.97 -28.15
CA VAL A 840 22.81 30.02 -28.27
C VAL A 840 23.21 28.79 -29.09
N ASN A 841 24.01 28.98 -30.13
CA ASN A 841 24.55 27.91 -30.96
C ASN A 841 25.72 27.15 -30.29
N GLY A 842 26.28 27.67 -29.20
CA GLY A 842 27.41 27.06 -28.49
C GLY A 842 28.70 27.03 -29.30
N THR A 843 28.94 28.03 -30.17
CA THR A 843 30.18 28.12 -30.96
C THR A 843 31.39 28.41 -30.08
N GLU A 844 32.61 28.21 -30.60
CA GLU A 844 33.84 28.57 -29.88
C GLU A 844 33.84 30.02 -29.39
N ARG A 845 33.29 30.93 -30.21
CA ARG A 845 33.12 32.33 -29.83
C ARG A 845 32.07 32.49 -28.73
N GLY A 846 30.90 31.86 -28.88
CA GLY A 846 29.83 31.90 -27.89
C GLY A 846 30.26 31.38 -26.51
N MET A 847 31.10 30.34 -26.46
CA MET A 847 31.60 29.76 -25.21
C MET A 847 32.50 30.71 -24.40
N GLN A 848 33.07 31.74 -25.02
CA GLN A 848 33.87 32.77 -24.35
C GLN A 848 33.01 33.89 -23.77
N CYS A 849 31.71 33.91 -24.06
CA CYS A 849 30.81 35.00 -23.75
C CYS A 849 29.82 34.65 -22.62
N CYS A 850 29.31 35.68 -21.96
CA CYS A 850 28.18 35.61 -21.04
C CYS A 850 27.22 36.79 -21.27
N VAL A 851 25.95 36.65 -20.89
CA VAL A 851 25.02 37.79 -20.88
C VAL A 851 25.09 38.45 -19.51
N ARG A 852 25.25 39.77 -19.47
CA ARG A 852 25.20 40.56 -18.23
C ARG A 852 24.02 41.53 -18.28
N GLY A 853 23.38 41.73 -17.13
CA GLY A 853 22.43 42.83 -16.95
C GLY A 853 23.15 44.17 -16.98
N LYS A 854 22.56 45.19 -17.60
CA LYS A 854 23.05 46.56 -17.58
C LYS A 854 22.33 47.32 -16.45
N LEU A 855 22.85 47.17 -15.25
CA LEU A 855 22.34 47.77 -14.02
C LEU A 855 23.21 48.99 -13.66
N ASP A 856 23.75 49.06 -12.44
CA ASP A 856 24.57 50.18 -11.98
C ASP A 856 25.91 49.67 -11.43
N MET A 857 27.00 50.00 -12.14
CA MET A 857 28.36 49.64 -11.75
C MET A 857 28.89 50.43 -10.56
N GLN A 858 28.30 51.60 -10.25
CA GLN A 858 28.67 52.45 -9.11
C GLN A 858 27.87 52.13 -7.84
N ASP A 859 26.88 51.23 -7.91
CA ASP A 859 26.02 50.94 -6.77
C ASP A 859 26.84 50.40 -5.58
N PRO A 860 26.60 50.89 -4.34
CA PRO A 860 27.27 50.38 -3.15
C PRO A 860 26.98 48.89 -2.91
N ASN A 861 25.79 48.41 -3.32
CA ASN A 861 25.46 47.00 -3.34
C ASN A 861 26.05 46.33 -4.59
N LYS A 862 27.15 45.59 -4.37
CA LYS A 862 27.89 44.89 -5.43
C LYS A 862 27.03 43.88 -6.20
N SER A 863 25.91 43.41 -5.65
CA SER A 863 24.98 42.53 -6.38
C SER A 863 24.35 43.21 -7.60
N LEU A 864 24.16 44.54 -7.55
CA LEU A 864 23.58 45.36 -8.61
C LEU A 864 24.60 45.79 -9.68
N ARG A 865 25.88 45.44 -9.51
CA ARG A 865 26.93 45.73 -10.50
C ARG A 865 26.94 44.68 -11.59
N ASP A 866 26.16 44.97 -12.64
CA ASP A 866 26.01 44.21 -13.89
C ASP A 866 26.16 42.69 -13.71
N PRO A 867 25.21 42.02 -13.04
CA PRO A 867 25.29 40.59 -12.77
C PRO A 867 25.15 39.76 -14.04
N VAL A 868 25.73 38.55 -14.02
CA VAL A 868 25.62 37.59 -15.13
C VAL A 868 24.21 36.98 -15.12
N TYR A 869 23.53 37.05 -16.26
CA TYR A 869 22.21 36.46 -16.50
C TYR A 869 22.26 35.11 -17.19
N TYR A 870 23.18 34.92 -18.14
CA TYR A 870 23.34 33.67 -18.87
C TYR A 870 24.81 33.31 -19.06
N ARG A 871 25.10 32.01 -19.05
CA ARG A 871 26.42 31.43 -19.36
C ARG A 871 26.28 30.35 -20.43
N CYS A 872 27.31 30.17 -21.23
CA CYS A 872 27.41 29.04 -22.15
C CYS A 872 27.90 27.79 -21.40
N ASN A 873 27.27 26.64 -21.63
CA ASN A 873 27.73 25.33 -21.17
C ASN A 873 27.26 24.29 -22.19
N ILE A 874 28.16 23.43 -22.67
CA ILE A 874 27.84 22.42 -23.69
C ILE A 874 27.39 21.09 -23.10
N ASP A 875 27.53 20.90 -21.78
CA ASP A 875 27.11 19.70 -21.08
C ASP A 875 25.61 19.45 -21.26
N PRO A 876 25.20 18.18 -21.44
CA PRO A 876 23.79 17.83 -21.57
C PRO A 876 23.03 18.05 -20.25
N HIS A 877 21.83 18.61 -20.36
CA HIS A 877 20.92 18.76 -19.23
C HIS A 877 20.21 17.43 -18.91
N HIS A 878 20.04 17.11 -17.63
CA HIS A 878 19.45 15.83 -17.20
C HIS A 878 18.01 15.58 -17.72
N ARG A 879 17.23 16.64 -17.97
CA ARG A 879 15.86 16.59 -18.55
C ARG A 879 15.78 16.90 -20.05
N VAL A 880 16.39 18.00 -20.48
CA VAL A 880 16.24 18.52 -21.86
C VAL A 880 17.40 18.14 -22.77
N GLY A 881 18.31 17.27 -22.30
CA GLY A 881 19.45 16.76 -23.04
C GLY A 881 20.35 17.88 -23.58
N SER A 882 20.84 17.70 -24.80
CA SER A 882 21.74 18.64 -25.47
C SER A 882 21.06 19.83 -26.15
N LYS A 883 19.74 20.02 -25.96
CA LYS A 883 18.92 21.00 -26.70
C LYS A 883 19.40 22.45 -26.53
N TYR A 884 19.88 22.82 -25.36
CA TYR A 884 20.34 24.18 -25.07
C TYR A 884 21.86 24.19 -24.80
N LYS A 885 22.52 25.27 -25.22
CA LYS A 885 23.95 25.55 -24.96
C LYS A 885 24.16 26.75 -24.05
N VAL A 886 23.08 27.45 -23.71
CA VAL A 886 23.08 28.58 -22.80
C VAL A 886 22.12 28.29 -21.66
N TYR A 887 22.56 28.57 -20.44
CA TYR A 887 21.78 28.33 -19.23
C TYR A 887 21.71 29.61 -18.40
N PRO A 888 20.51 29.97 -17.90
CA PRO A 888 20.34 31.15 -17.09
C PRO A 888 21.01 30.94 -15.73
N THR A 889 21.43 32.03 -15.08
CA THR A 889 21.86 32.00 -13.69
C THR A 889 20.64 31.99 -12.76
N TYR A 890 20.83 31.51 -11.53
CA TYR A 890 19.80 31.55 -10.49
C TYR A 890 19.22 32.96 -10.28
N ASP A 891 20.08 33.98 -10.27
CA ASP A 891 19.67 35.38 -10.05
C ASP A 891 18.76 35.90 -11.16
N PHE A 892 18.90 35.39 -12.40
CA PHE A 892 18.04 35.77 -13.53
C PHE A 892 16.77 34.91 -13.63
N ALA A 893 16.91 33.58 -13.49
CA ALA A 893 15.80 32.65 -13.64
C ALA A 893 14.79 32.74 -12.49
N CYS A 894 15.27 32.79 -11.25
CA CYS A 894 14.41 32.66 -10.07
C CYS A 894 13.34 33.77 -9.97
N PRO A 895 13.63 35.08 -10.16
CA PRO A 895 12.60 36.11 -10.18
C PRO A 895 11.57 35.91 -11.30
N PHE A 896 12.01 35.59 -12.51
CA PHE A 896 11.14 35.38 -13.65
C PHE A 896 10.14 34.23 -13.41
N VAL A 897 10.63 33.08 -12.95
CA VAL A 897 9.80 31.90 -12.71
C VAL A 897 8.88 32.10 -11.50
N ASP A 898 9.37 32.69 -10.40
CA ASP A 898 8.53 33.04 -9.25
C ASP A 898 7.34 33.94 -9.67
N ALA A 899 7.58 34.93 -10.53
CA ALA A 899 6.51 35.81 -11.01
C ALA A 899 5.47 35.06 -11.85
N LEU A 900 5.91 34.24 -12.81
CA LEU A 900 5.05 33.46 -13.72
C LEU A 900 4.25 32.36 -13.03
N GLU A 901 4.84 31.69 -12.04
CA GLU A 901 4.16 30.63 -11.26
C GLU A 901 3.13 31.18 -10.28
N GLY A 902 2.99 32.50 -10.17
CA GLY A 902 2.06 33.10 -9.22
C GLY A 902 2.58 33.11 -7.78
N VAL A 903 3.87 32.84 -7.54
CA VAL A 903 4.48 32.91 -6.20
C VAL A 903 4.26 34.29 -5.61
N THR A 904 3.58 34.35 -4.47
CA THR A 904 3.32 35.61 -3.76
C THR A 904 4.44 35.95 -2.80
N HIS A 905 4.97 34.93 -2.12
CA HIS A 905 5.99 35.04 -1.09
C HIS A 905 7.13 34.07 -1.38
N ALA A 906 8.28 34.61 -1.74
CA ALA A 906 9.51 33.85 -1.97
C ALA A 906 10.30 33.74 -0.67
N LEU A 907 10.21 32.58 -0.01
CA LEU A 907 10.99 32.30 1.20
C LEU A 907 12.45 32.04 0.85
N ARG A 908 13.38 32.76 1.46
CA ARG A 908 14.83 32.65 1.23
C ARG A 908 15.63 32.75 2.53
N SER A 909 16.79 32.12 2.57
CA SER A 909 17.72 32.27 3.68
C SER A 909 18.34 33.68 3.68
N SER A 910 18.67 34.20 4.87
CA SER A 910 19.27 35.53 5.05
C SER A 910 20.66 35.70 4.40
N GLU A 911 21.29 34.62 3.94
CA GLU A 911 22.54 34.69 3.16
C GLU A 911 22.36 35.35 1.77
N TYR A 912 21.12 35.46 1.29
CA TYR A 912 20.78 36.13 0.04
C TYR A 912 20.36 37.59 0.23
N HIS A 913 20.47 38.16 1.44
CA HIS A 913 19.93 39.48 1.77
C HIS A 913 20.35 40.57 0.77
N ASP A 914 21.65 40.66 0.49
CA ASP A 914 22.20 41.65 -0.45
C ASP A 914 21.62 41.48 -1.87
N ARG A 915 21.20 40.27 -2.25
CA ARG A 915 20.61 39.97 -3.57
C ARG A 915 19.12 40.28 -3.67
N ASN A 916 18.45 40.65 -2.59
CA ASN A 916 17.03 41.00 -2.64
C ASN A 916 16.82 42.25 -3.53
N ALA A 917 17.71 43.24 -3.43
CA ALA A 917 17.66 44.43 -4.28
C ALA A 917 17.83 44.07 -5.76
N GLN A 918 18.77 43.17 -6.06
CA GLN A 918 18.97 42.61 -7.40
C GLN A 918 17.72 41.89 -7.91
N TYR A 919 17.09 41.04 -7.11
CA TYR A 919 15.87 40.33 -7.47
C TYR A 919 14.74 41.28 -7.89
N TYR A 920 14.49 42.33 -7.10
CA TYR A 920 13.45 43.32 -7.41
C TYR A 920 13.79 44.14 -8.66
N ARG A 921 15.06 44.52 -8.83
CA ARG A 921 15.50 45.27 -10.00
C ARG A 921 15.34 44.45 -11.29
N ILE A 922 15.68 43.16 -11.26
CA ILE A 922 15.49 42.25 -12.39
C ILE A 922 14.01 42.11 -12.75
N LEU A 923 13.13 41.92 -11.76
CA LEU A 923 11.67 41.88 -12.00
C LEU A 923 11.14 43.16 -12.66
N GLN A 924 11.62 44.32 -12.19
CA GLN A 924 11.24 45.61 -12.75
C GLN A 924 11.71 45.75 -14.20
N ASP A 925 12.96 45.38 -14.49
CA ASP A 925 13.52 45.48 -15.85
C ASP A 925 12.79 44.55 -16.83
N MET A 926 12.34 43.37 -16.36
CA MET A 926 11.50 42.41 -17.08
C MET A 926 10.03 42.85 -17.21
N GLY A 927 9.58 43.88 -16.49
CA GLY A 927 8.19 44.32 -16.47
C GLY A 927 7.23 43.35 -15.77
N LEU A 928 7.72 42.57 -14.80
CA LEU A 928 6.95 41.53 -14.12
C LEU A 928 6.42 41.98 -12.76
N ARG A 929 5.38 41.26 -12.30
CA ARG A 929 4.79 41.40 -10.96
C ARG A 929 5.87 41.27 -9.88
N ARG A 930 5.81 42.15 -8.88
CA ARG A 930 6.61 42.03 -7.66
C ARG A 930 6.19 40.79 -6.84
N VAL A 931 7.18 40.04 -6.39
CA VAL A 931 7.06 38.89 -5.48
C VAL A 931 7.68 39.28 -4.15
N GLU A 932 6.97 39.17 -3.04
CA GLU A 932 7.49 39.57 -1.73
C GLU A 932 8.50 38.54 -1.22
N ILE A 933 9.67 39.00 -0.76
CA ILE A 933 10.69 38.11 -0.20
C ILE A 933 10.51 38.01 1.32
N TYR A 934 10.40 36.78 1.82
CA TYR A 934 10.41 36.50 3.25
C TYR A 934 11.74 35.83 3.63
N GLU A 935 12.50 36.48 4.51
CA GLU A 935 13.83 36.01 4.90
C GLU A 935 13.81 35.22 6.20
N PHE A 936 14.55 34.11 6.24
CA PHE A 936 14.74 33.31 7.45
C PHE A 936 16.22 32.99 7.70
N SER A 937 16.61 32.80 8.97
CA SER A 937 17.98 32.41 9.30
C SER A 937 18.32 31.00 8.79
N ARG A 938 19.51 30.84 8.19
CA ARG A 938 20.06 29.52 7.85
C ARG A 938 20.27 28.70 9.13
N LEU A 939 19.86 27.42 9.11
CA LEU A 939 20.08 26.50 10.22
C LEU A 939 21.51 25.96 10.18
N ASN A 940 22.27 26.16 11.27
CA ASN A 940 23.57 25.56 11.49
C ASN A 940 23.55 24.76 12.79
N MET A 941 24.12 23.55 12.78
CA MET A 941 24.21 22.67 13.93
C MET A 941 25.66 22.53 14.40
N VAL A 942 25.88 22.42 15.70
CA VAL A 942 27.19 22.11 16.27
C VAL A 942 27.74 20.77 15.73
N TYR A 943 29.06 20.66 15.61
CA TYR A 943 29.75 19.44 15.16
C TYR A 943 29.30 18.91 13.79
N THR A 944 28.68 19.77 12.96
CA THR A 944 28.00 19.35 11.73
C THR A 944 28.41 20.19 10.53
N LEU A 945 28.63 19.52 9.41
CA LEU A 945 28.87 20.15 8.12
C LEU A 945 27.62 20.03 7.24
N LEU A 946 27.14 21.15 6.70
CA LEU A 946 26.01 21.17 5.75
C LEU A 946 26.44 21.46 4.31
N SER A 947 27.73 21.70 4.07
CA SER A 947 28.24 21.91 2.72
C SER A 947 28.15 20.63 1.90
N LYS A 948 27.40 20.64 0.79
CA LYS A 948 27.27 19.50 -0.14
C LYS A 948 28.65 18.96 -0.58
N ARG A 949 29.61 19.84 -0.86
CA ARG A 949 30.99 19.44 -1.24
C ARG A 949 31.69 18.66 -0.12
N LYS A 950 31.58 19.12 1.13
CA LYS A 950 32.20 18.45 2.29
C LYS A 950 31.48 17.13 2.60
N LEU A 951 30.14 17.08 2.51
CA LEU A 951 29.37 15.84 2.69
C LEU A 951 29.70 14.79 1.62
N LEU A 952 29.81 15.21 0.35
CA LEU A 952 30.23 14.34 -0.75
C LEU A 952 31.62 13.73 -0.50
N TRP A 953 32.55 14.51 0.08
CA TRP A 953 33.87 14.00 0.45
C TRP A 953 33.81 12.83 1.44
N PHE A 954 32.95 12.89 2.46
CA PHE A 954 32.79 11.79 3.42
C PHE A 954 32.29 10.49 2.75
N VAL A 955 31.37 10.62 1.78
CA VAL A 955 30.84 9.49 1.01
C VAL A 955 31.93 8.92 0.09
N GLN A 956 32.58 9.77 -0.71
CA GLN A 956 33.62 9.35 -1.65
C GLN A 956 34.83 8.70 -0.97
N ASN A 957 35.20 9.17 0.23
CA ASN A 957 36.30 8.61 1.02
C ASN A 957 35.87 7.48 1.96
N LYS A 958 34.64 6.96 1.80
CA LYS A 958 34.09 5.82 2.57
C LYS A 958 34.21 6.00 4.09
N LYS A 959 34.14 7.24 4.57
CA LYS A 959 34.10 7.55 6.02
C LYS A 959 32.70 7.35 6.60
N VAL A 960 31.70 7.35 5.71
CA VAL A 960 30.32 6.94 5.97
C VAL A 960 29.88 5.89 4.94
N GLU A 961 28.76 5.21 5.20
CA GLU A 961 28.21 4.21 4.28
C GLU A 961 27.73 4.83 2.97
N ASP A 962 26.85 5.82 3.09
CA ASP A 962 26.18 6.51 2.00
C ASP A 962 25.51 7.79 2.53
N TRP A 963 24.68 8.44 1.70
CA TRP A 963 23.93 9.64 2.07
C TRP A 963 22.85 9.41 3.13
N THR A 964 22.47 8.16 3.39
CA THR A 964 21.48 7.75 4.39
C THR A 964 22.12 7.35 5.71
N ASP A 965 23.45 7.46 5.85
CA ASP A 965 24.17 7.10 7.07
C ASP A 965 23.57 7.84 8.30
N PRO A 966 23.31 7.15 9.43
CA PRO A 966 22.74 7.78 10.64
C PRO A 966 23.57 8.95 11.21
N ARG A 967 24.86 9.04 10.88
CA ARG A 967 25.74 10.14 11.30
C ARG A 967 25.59 11.38 10.41
N PHE A 968 24.97 11.26 9.24
CA PHE A 968 24.76 12.37 8.33
C PHE A 968 23.60 13.27 8.76
N PRO A 969 23.70 14.60 8.53
CA PRO A 969 22.61 15.54 8.77
C PRO A 969 21.56 15.56 7.65
N THR A 970 21.59 14.56 6.75
CA THR A 970 20.60 14.37 5.69
C THR A 970 19.24 14.01 6.29
N VAL A 971 18.14 14.31 5.58
CA VAL A 971 16.79 13.95 6.04
C VAL A 971 16.68 12.45 6.28
N GLN A 972 17.13 11.64 5.32
CA GLN A 972 17.12 10.17 5.48
C GLN A 972 18.06 9.70 6.58
N GLY A 973 19.24 10.31 6.76
CA GLY A 973 20.19 9.95 7.81
C GLY A 973 19.63 10.17 9.21
N ILE A 974 19.08 11.35 9.49
CA ILE A 974 18.52 11.66 10.81
C ILE A 974 17.25 10.84 11.09
N VAL A 975 16.43 10.55 10.08
CA VAL A 975 15.26 9.66 10.21
C VAL A 975 15.72 8.22 10.44
N ARG A 976 16.72 7.72 9.70
CA ARG A 976 17.33 6.38 9.92
C ARG A 976 17.85 6.25 11.34
N ARG A 977 18.49 7.29 11.89
CA ARG A 977 18.93 7.37 13.29
C ARG A 977 17.78 7.29 14.31
N GLY A 978 16.55 7.63 13.92
CA GLY A 978 15.36 7.54 14.77
C GLY A 978 14.72 8.89 15.12
N LEU A 979 15.08 9.97 14.42
CA LEU A 979 14.41 11.25 14.57
C LEU A 979 12.97 11.19 14.01
N LYS A 980 12.01 11.66 14.79
CA LYS A 980 10.62 11.87 14.39
C LYS A 980 10.48 13.23 13.70
N ILE A 981 9.71 13.26 12.61
CA ILE A 981 9.53 14.46 11.80
C ILE A 981 8.83 15.56 12.59
N GLU A 982 7.91 15.16 13.47
CA GLU A 982 7.21 16.03 14.41
C GLU A 982 8.18 16.76 15.33
N ALA A 983 9.25 16.09 15.77
CA ALA A 983 10.29 16.72 16.59
C ALA A 983 11.06 17.78 15.80
N LEU A 984 11.36 17.49 14.52
CA LEU A 984 12.03 18.42 13.63
C LEU A 984 11.17 19.65 13.33
N ILE A 985 9.86 19.46 13.09
CA ILE A 985 8.90 20.55 12.89
C ILE A 985 8.84 21.44 14.12
N GLN A 986 8.65 20.86 15.32
CA GLN A 986 8.64 21.62 16.56
C GLN A 986 9.94 22.39 16.79
N PHE A 987 11.08 21.76 16.50
CA PHE A 987 12.39 22.40 16.62
C PHE A 987 12.58 23.57 15.65
N ILE A 988 12.05 23.48 14.42
CA ILE A 988 12.11 24.57 13.44
C ILE A 988 11.19 25.71 13.84
N LEU A 989 9.95 25.43 14.24
CA LEU A 989 8.97 26.45 14.63
C LEU A 989 9.40 27.21 15.90
N GLN A 990 10.04 26.54 16.87
CA GLN A 990 10.59 27.19 18.08
C GLN A 990 11.66 28.24 17.78
N GLN A 991 12.29 28.22 16.60
CA GLN A 991 13.29 29.22 16.23
C GLN A 991 12.66 30.56 15.82
N GLY A 992 11.36 30.58 15.52
CA GLY A 992 10.60 31.77 15.14
C GLY A 992 11.09 32.45 13.85
N ALA A 993 10.67 33.70 13.67
CA ALA A 993 11.01 34.56 12.51
C ALA A 993 12.44 35.12 12.55
N SER A 994 13.28 34.68 13.50
CA SER A 994 14.59 35.29 13.71
C SER A 994 15.46 35.21 12.46
N LYS A 995 15.93 36.37 12.00
CA LYS A 995 16.90 36.50 10.90
C LYS A 995 18.34 36.24 11.35
N ASN A 996 18.59 36.18 12.66
CA ASN A 996 19.93 36.02 13.23
C ASN A 996 20.46 34.59 13.01
N LEU A 997 21.71 34.50 12.57
CA LEU A 997 22.44 33.24 12.44
C LEU A 997 22.77 32.68 13.82
N ASN A 998 22.07 31.62 14.20
CA ASN A 998 22.25 30.95 15.48
C ASN A 998 22.82 29.55 15.26
N LEU A 999 23.88 29.22 16.01
CA LEU A 999 24.44 27.86 16.05
C LEU A 999 23.64 27.02 17.05
N MET A 1000 23.01 25.94 16.57
CA MET A 1000 22.08 25.12 17.35
C MET A 1000 22.70 23.84 17.88
N GLU A 1001 22.28 23.45 19.08
CA GLU A 1001 22.71 22.20 19.75
C GLU A 1001 21.83 21.01 19.34
N TRP A 1002 22.44 19.85 19.08
CA TRP A 1002 21.71 18.61 18.81
C TRP A 1002 20.87 18.14 19.99
N ASP A 1003 21.35 18.35 21.23
CA ASP A 1003 20.66 17.92 22.44
C ASP A 1003 19.26 18.51 22.58
N LYS A 1004 19.05 19.74 22.07
CA LYS A 1004 17.72 20.37 22.05
C LYS A 1004 16.76 19.58 21.16
N LEU A 1005 17.19 19.23 19.95
CA LEU A 1005 16.40 18.45 19.00
C LEU A 1005 16.13 17.03 19.54
N TRP A 1006 17.14 16.36 20.10
CA TRP A 1006 16.99 15.02 20.68
C TRP A 1006 16.11 15.02 21.93
N THR A 1007 16.14 16.09 22.73
CA THR A 1007 15.23 16.26 23.87
C THR A 1007 13.78 16.39 23.43
N ILE A 1008 13.51 17.14 22.36
CA ILE A 1008 12.16 17.22 21.76
C ILE A 1008 11.75 15.84 21.24
N ASN A 1009 12.63 15.15 20.50
CA ASN A 1009 12.37 13.80 20.01
C ASN A 1009 12.05 12.81 21.12
N LYS A 1010 12.84 12.84 22.22
CA LYS A 1010 12.64 12.02 23.41
C LYS A 1010 11.25 12.24 24.02
N LYS A 1011 10.78 13.49 24.14
CA LYS A 1011 9.45 13.80 24.67
C LYS A 1011 8.31 13.18 23.85
N ILE A 1012 8.53 12.97 22.55
CA ILE A 1012 7.55 12.35 21.64
C ILE A 1012 7.60 10.83 21.75
N ILE A 1013 8.79 10.22 21.77
CA ILE A 1013 8.92 8.76 21.73
C ILE A 1013 8.78 8.10 23.10
N ASP A 1014 9.28 8.71 24.18
CA ASP A 1014 9.34 8.08 25.52
C ASP A 1014 7.97 7.61 26.05
N PRO A 1015 6.86 8.37 25.89
CA PRO A 1015 5.54 7.95 26.38
C PRO A 1015 4.93 6.76 25.61
N LEU A 1016 5.47 6.44 24.43
CA LEU A 1016 4.90 5.45 23.50
C LEU A 1016 5.77 4.19 23.37
N CYS A 1017 7.03 4.25 23.79
CA CYS A 1017 8.07 3.29 23.44
C CYS A 1017 8.05 2.02 24.30
N ALA A 1018 8.00 0.84 23.70
CA ALA A 1018 8.08 -0.42 24.43
C ALA A 1018 9.44 -0.56 25.15
N ARG A 1019 9.41 -1.06 26.41
CA ARG A 1019 10.61 -1.27 27.22
C ARG A 1019 11.09 -2.70 27.18
N HIS A 1020 12.34 -2.84 26.79
CA HIS A 1020 13.08 -4.09 26.72
C HIS A 1020 14.33 -4.03 27.58
N THR A 1021 14.87 -5.20 27.88
CA THR A 1021 16.09 -5.34 28.66
C THR A 1021 17.15 -5.99 27.81
N ALA A 1022 18.38 -5.47 27.90
CA ALA A 1022 19.54 -6.07 27.28
C ALA A 1022 20.74 -5.95 28.21
N VAL A 1023 21.67 -6.90 28.14
CA VAL A 1023 22.93 -6.92 28.88
C VAL A 1023 24.07 -7.09 27.89
N LEU A 1024 25.20 -6.40 28.09
CA LEU A 1024 26.36 -6.54 27.20
C LEU A 1024 26.94 -7.95 27.28
N LYS A 1025 27.19 -8.57 26.13
CA LYS A 1025 27.58 -9.99 26.05
C LYS A 1025 28.91 -10.26 26.77
N ASP A 1026 29.88 -9.38 26.58
CA ASP A 1026 31.24 -9.53 27.09
C ASP A 1026 31.42 -8.85 28.46
N GLN A 1027 30.44 -8.06 28.91
CA GLN A 1027 30.43 -7.37 30.20
C GLN A 1027 29.18 -7.76 31.01
N ARG A 1028 28.89 -9.05 31.09
CA ARG A 1028 27.80 -9.60 31.91
C ARG A 1028 28.35 -10.32 33.13
N VAL A 1029 27.63 -10.22 34.23
CA VAL A 1029 27.91 -10.93 35.49
C VAL A 1029 26.70 -11.77 35.85
N ILE A 1030 26.92 -13.01 36.25
CA ILE A 1030 25.83 -13.88 36.73
C ILE A 1030 25.51 -13.55 38.19
N PHE A 1031 24.23 -13.43 38.52
CA PHE A 1031 23.74 -13.29 39.89
C PHE A 1031 22.88 -14.50 40.24
N THR A 1032 23.35 -15.29 41.20
CA THR A 1032 22.70 -16.51 41.68
C THR A 1032 21.90 -16.21 42.95
N LEU A 1033 20.59 -16.40 42.90
CA LEU A 1033 19.62 -16.19 43.98
C LEU A 1033 19.35 -17.53 44.69
N THR A 1034 19.90 -17.73 45.89
CA THR A 1034 19.88 -19.03 46.60
C THR A 1034 18.49 -19.50 47.01
N ASN A 1035 17.57 -18.56 47.29
CA ASN A 1035 16.16 -18.83 47.56
C ASN A 1035 15.25 -18.46 46.37
N GLY A 1036 15.84 -18.29 45.17
CA GLY A 1036 15.10 -18.05 43.93
C GLY A 1036 14.43 -19.31 43.38
N PRO A 1037 13.53 -19.17 42.39
CA PRO A 1037 12.84 -20.30 41.78
C PRO A 1037 13.81 -21.20 40.99
N GLU A 1038 13.99 -22.46 41.43
CA GLU A 1038 14.85 -23.44 40.73
C GLU A 1038 14.28 -23.85 39.37
N LYS A 1039 12.95 -24.01 39.27
CA LYS A 1039 12.26 -24.26 38.00
C LYS A 1039 11.86 -22.92 37.38
N PRO A 1040 12.31 -22.60 36.16
CA PRO A 1040 11.91 -21.36 35.48
C PRO A 1040 10.39 -21.28 35.32
N PHE A 1041 9.82 -20.10 35.53
CA PHE A 1041 8.42 -19.83 35.24
C PHE A 1041 8.24 -18.47 34.57
N VAL A 1042 7.12 -18.28 33.87
CA VAL A 1042 6.86 -17.08 33.07
C VAL A 1042 5.75 -16.24 33.70
N ARG A 1043 5.95 -14.91 33.73
CA ARG A 1043 4.86 -13.95 34.01
C ARG A 1043 4.69 -13.00 32.84
N ILE A 1044 3.45 -12.59 32.62
CA ILE A 1044 3.11 -11.58 31.62
C ILE A 1044 3.14 -10.20 32.27
N LEU A 1045 4.04 -9.34 31.81
CA LEU A 1045 4.25 -7.99 32.32
C LEU A 1045 3.92 -6.94 31.24
N PRO A 1046 3.50 -5.72 31.59
CA PRO A 1046 3.35 -4.65 30.61
C PRO A 1046 4.70 -4.26 30.01
N ARG A 1047 4.77 -4.07 28.68
CA ARG A 1047 5.97 -3.50 28.04
C ARG A 1047 6.17 -2.03 28.41
N HIS A 1048 5.11 -1.32 28.79
CA HIS A 1048 5.19 0.06 29.25
C HIS A 1048 4.16 0.32 30.37
N LYS A 1049 4.63 0.58 31.59
CA LYS A 1049 3.78 0.74 32.79
C LYS A 1049 2.66 1.76 32.67
N LYS A 1050 2.90 2.87 31.95
CA LYS A 1050 1.90 3.95 31.76
C LYS A 1050 1.17 3.93 30.41
N PHE A 1051 1.54 3.03 29.49
CA PHE A 1051 1.02 3.05 28.11
C PHE A 1051 0.60 1.63 27.74
N VAL A 1052 -0.69 1.37 27.90
CA VAL A 1052 -1.29 0.05 27.67
C VAL A 1052 -1.11 -0.40 26.21
N GLY A 1053 -1.08 0.55 25.26
CA GLY A 1053 -0.89 0.29 23.83
C GLY A 1053 0.46 -0.31 23.45
N ALA A 1054 1.49 -0.25 24.31
CA ALA A 1054 2.75 -0.96 24.09
C ALA A 1054 2.60 -2.49 24.24
N GLY A 1055 1.46 -2.97 24.73
CA GLY A 1055 1.20 -4.39 24.93
C GLY A 1055 1.95 -4.99 26.11
N LYS A 1056 2.05 -6.32 26.11
CA LYS A 1056 2.64 -7.12 27.19
C LYS A 1056 3.85 -7.92 26.70
N LYS A 1057 4.72 -8.33 27.63
CA LYS A 1057 5.89 -9.18 27.41
C LYS A 1057 5.86 -10.36 28.36
N ALA A 1058 6.31 -11.52 27.88
CA ALA A 1058 6.57 -12.69 28.70
C ALA A 1058 7.97 -12.56 29.30
N THR A 1059 8.06 -12.55 30.63
CA THR A 1059 9.34 -12.48 31.36
C THR A 1059 9.51 -13.76 32.15
N THR A 1060 10.62 -14.45 31.90
CA THR A 1060 11.01 -15.67 32.61
C THR A 1060 11.73 -15.31 33.91
N PHE A 1061 11.37 -16.01 34.99
CA PHE A 1061 11.95 -15.87 36.32
C PHE A 1061 12.63 -17.18 36.70
N THR A 1062 13.90 -17.11 37.11
CA THR A 1062 14.74 -18.26 37.46
C THR A 1062 15.81 -17.84 38.48
N ASN A 1063 16.36 -18.76 39.25
CA ASN A 1063 17.37 -18.46 40.27
C ASN A 1063 18.70 -17.91 39.74
N ARG A 1064 18.97 -17.98 38.43
CA ARG A 1064 20.20 -17.47 37.80
C ARG A 1064 19.89 -16.37 36.78
N ILE A 1065 20.40 -15.16 37.01
CA ILE A 1065 20.14 -14.00 36.15
C ILE A 1065 21.42 -13.28 35.74
N TRP A 1066 21.42 -12.70 34.54
CA TRP A 1066 22.48 -11.85 34.01
C TRP A 1066 22.24 -10.38 34.38
N LEU A 1067 23.31 -9.72 34.83
CA LEU A 1067 23.40 -8.28 35.08
C LEU A 1067 24.49 -7.66 34.19
N ASP A 1068 24.39 -6.37 33.89
CA ASP A 1068 25.52 -5.63 33.33
C ASP A 1068 26.63 -5.51 34.38
N TYR A 1069 27.89 -5.60 33.95
CA TYR A 1069 29.06 -5.49 34.83
C TYR A 1069 29.09 -4.17 35.61
N ALA A 1070 28.72 -3.06 34.95
CA ALA A 1070 28.66 -1.75 35.58
C ALA A 1070 27.67 -1.71 36.77
N ASP A 1071 26.58 -2.48 36.68
CA ASP A 1071 25.63 -2.62 37.80
C ASP A 1071 26.22 -3.50 38.89
N ALA A 1072 26.78 -4.66 38.53
CA ALA A 1072 27.41 -5.55 39.50
C ALA A 1072 28.55 -4.88 40.28
N ALA A 1073 29.35 -4.05 39.62
CA ALA A 1073 30.45 -3.29 40.22
C ALA A 1073 29.99 -2.15 41.13
N ALA A 1074 28.74 -1.67 40.98
CA ALA A 1074 28.18 -0.64 41.83
C ALA A 1074 27.60 -1.20 43.15
N ILE A 1075 27.44 -2.52 43.26
CA ILE A 1075 26.79 -3.18 44.41
C ILE A 1075 27.82 -3.54 45.47
N SER A 1076 27.49 -3.25 46.73
CA SER A 1076 28.29 -3.64 47.90
C SER A 1076 27.80 -4.94 48.54
N LYS A 1077 28.69 -5.67 49.21
CA LYS A 1077 28.32 -6.85 50.00
C LYS A 1077 27.35 -6.45 51.13
N GLY A 1078 26.23 -7.16 51.25
CA GLY A 1078 25.16 -6.88 52.21
C GLY A 1078 24.14 -5.83 51.73
N GLU A 1079 24.32 -5.26 50.53
CA GLU A 1079 23.42 -4.25 50.00
C GLU A 1079 22.12 -4.86 49.45
N GLU A 1080 21.00 -4.18 49.72
CA GLU A 1080 19.70 -4.50 49.16
C GLU A 1080 19.47 -3.72 47.87
N VAL A 1081 19.18 -4.44 46.78
CA VAL A 1081 18.96 -3.89 45.44
C VAL A 1081 17.57 -4.25 44.93
N THR A 1082 17.00 -3.44 44.05
CA THR A 1082 15.74 -3.78 43.36
C THR A 1082 16.02 -4.35 41.98
N LEU A 1083 15.60 -5.58 41.77
CA LEU A 1083 15.48 -6.20 40.45
C LEU A 1083 14.20 -5.68 39.80
N MET A 1084 14.34 -4.91 38.72
CA MET A 1084 13.20 -4.27 38.06
C MET A 1084 12.13 -5.30 37.67
N ASP A 1085 10.87 -5.00 38.01
CA ASP A 1085 9.68 -5.84 37.78
C ASP A 1085 9.67 -7.22 38.46
N TRP A 1086 10.62 -7.49 39.38
CA TRP A 1086 10.64 -8.69 40.21
C TRP A 1086 10.44 -8.37 41.70
N GLY A 1087 11.28 -7.50 42.27
CA GLY A 1087 11.31 -7.23 43.71
C GLY A 1087 12.71 -6.92 44.21
N ASN A 1088 12.92 -6.97 45.53
CA ASN A 1088 14.24 -6.71 46.12
C ASN A 1088 15.05 -8.02 46.27
N ALA A 1089 16.37 -7.88 46.27
CA ALA A 1089 17.32 -8.93 46.59
C ALA A 1089 18.47 -8.37 47.44
N ILE A 1090 19.00 -9.17 48.36
CA ILE A 1090 20.14 -8.83 49.20
C ILE A 1090 21.37 -9.59 48.68
N VAL A 1091 22.41 -8.86 48.31
CA VAL A 1091 23.66 -9.49 47.84
C VAL A 1091 24.47 -9.92 49.06
N LYS A 1092 24.70 -11.23 49.19
CA LYS A 1092 25.40 -11.82 50.34
C LYS A 1092 26.89 -11.97 50.07
N GLU A 1093 27.26 -12.22 48.83
CA GLU A 1093 28.64 -12.49 48.42
C GLU A 1093 28.91 -11.93 47.02
N ILE A 1094 30.14 -11.44 46.82
CA ILE A 1094 30.66 -10.96 45.54
C ILE A 1094 31.93 -11.75 45.27
N LYS A 1095 31.94 -12.56 44.20
CA LYS A 1095 33.10 -13.36 43.80
C LYS A 1095 33.92 -12.57 42.77
N VAL A 1096 35.23 -12.49 43.04
CA VAL A 1096 36.18 -11.74 42.22
C VAL A 1096 37.32 -12.68 41.83
N GLU A 1097 37.57 -12.80 40.53
CA GLU A 1097 38.70 -13.55 39.99
C GLU A 1097 39.57 -12.61 39.16
N SER A 1098 40.89 -12.61 39.41
CA SER A 1098 41.86 -11.74 38.71
C SER A 1098 41.48 -10.24 38.70
N GLY A 1099 40.81 -9.75 39.75
CA GLY A 1099 40.37 -8.35 39.88
C GLY A 1099 39.07 -8.01 39.12
N VAL A 1100 38.40 -8.99 38.51
CA VAL A 1100 37.13 -8.84 37.79
C VAL A 1100 36.03 -9.58 38.53
N ILE A 1101 34.85 -8.96 38.68
CA ILE A 1101 33.68 -9.61 39.29
C ILE A 1101 33.14 -10.67 38.32
N THR A 1102 33.08 -11.93 38.76
CA THR A 1102 32.62 -13.06 37.94
C THR A 1102 31.19 -13.49 38.29
N GLU A 1103 30.84 -13.44 39.58
CA GLU A 1103 29.53 -13.88 40.08
C GLU A 1103 29.12 -13.09 41.33
N LEU A 1104 27.82 -12.83 41.45
CA LEU A 1104 27.16 -12.41 42.68
C LEU A 1104 26.34 -13.56 43.26
N VAL A 1105 26.27 -13.68 44.58
CA VAL A 1105 25.38 -14.63 45.27
C VAL A 1105 24.55 -13.89 46.30
N GLY A 1106 23.24 -14.14 46.33
CA GLY A 1106 22.32 -13.41 47.19
C GLY A 1106 20.97 -14.09 47.36
N GLU A 1107 20.05 -13.40 48.01
CA GLU A 1107 18.72 -13.90 48.37
C GLU A 1107 17.65 -12.90 47.94
N LEU A 1108 16.56 -13.39 47.36
CA LEU A 1108 15.33 -12.63 47.15
C LEU A 1108 14.74 -12.20 48.50
N HIS A 1109 14.40 -10.92 48.60
CA HIS A 1109 13.76 -10.30 49.75
C HIS A 1109 12.48 -9.59 49.28
N LEU A 1110 11.47 -10.38 48.88
CA LEU A 1110 10.24 -9.85 48.26
C LEU A 1110 9.34 -9.05 49.23
N GLU A 1111 9.54 -9.22 50.54
CA GLU A 1111 8.92 -8.41 51.59
C GLU A 1111 9.53 -7.00 51.70
N GLY A 1112 10.71 -6.81 51.10
CA GLY A 1112 11.41 -5.53 51.05
C GLY A 1112 10.67 -4.47 50.21
N SER A 1113 10.99 -3.20 50.47
CA SER A 1113 10.36 -2.08 49.78
C SER A 1113 11.23 -1.58 48.62
N VAL A 1114 10.68 -1.58 47.40
CA VAL A 1114 11.32 -0.99 46.21
C VAL A 1114 11.52 0.54 46.31
N LYS A 1115 10.99 1.17 47.36
CA LYS A 1115 11.14 2.62 47.64
C LYS A 1115 12.37 2.92 48.51
N THR A 1116 12.89 1.94 49.26
CA THR A 1116 13.99 2.15 50.23
C THR A 1116 15.36 1.82 49.65
N THR A 1117 15.41 1.09 48.52
CA THR A 1117 16.65 0.73 47.82
C THR A 1117 17.19 1.87 46.97
N LYS A 1118 18.51 2.04 46.98
CA LYS A 1118 19.21 3.04 46.15
C LYS A 1118 19.42 2.54 44.73
N LEU A 1119 19.82 1.28 44.57
CA LEU A 1119 20.13 0.68 43.28
C LEU A 1119 18.92 -0.07 42.71
N LYS A 1120 18.55 0.29 41.48
CA LYS A 1120 17.49 -0.37 40.70
C LYS A 1120 18.09 -0.85 39.39
N ILE A 1121 18.13 -2.15 39.22
CA ILE A 1121 18.92 -2.78 38.15
C ILE A 1121 18.02 -3.60 37.23
N THR A 1122 18.41 -3.64 35.97
CA THR A 1122 17.82 -4.48 34.93
C THR A 1122 18.50 -5.83 34.91
N TRP A 1123 17.77 -6.88 34.55
CA TRP A 1123 18.28 -8.24 34.57
C TRP A 1123 17.67 -9.08 33.45
N LEU A 1124 18.35 -10.15 33.06
CA LEU A 1124 17.85 -11.17 32.13
C LEU A 1124 17.94 -12.55 32.78
N ALA A 1125 16.96 -13.42 32.57
CA ALA A 1125 17.07 -14.82 32.98
C ALA A 1125 18.20 -15.52 32.22
N ASP A 1126 18.97 -16.39 32.88
CA ASP A 1126 19.96 -17.24 32.22
C ASP A 1126 19.25 -18.43 31.54
N ILE A 1127 18.80 -18.21 30.30
CA ILE A 1127 18.01 -19.16 29.49
C ILE A 1127 18.51 -19.17 28.03
N GLU A 1128 18.15 -20.19 27.25
CA GLU A 1128 18.60 -20.36 25.87
C GLU A 1128 17.92 -19.38 24.89
N GLU A 1129 16.73 -18.88 25.22
CA GLU A 1129 15.89 -18.05 24.36
C GLU A 1129 16.30 -16.56 24.30
N LEU A 1130 17.42 -16.18 24.93
CA LEU A 1130 17.94 -14.81 24.85
C LEU A 1130 18.37 -14.46 23.42
N VAL A 1131 18.08 -13.23 23.01
CA VAL A 1131 18.30 -12.79 21.62
C VAL A 1131 19.69 -12.17 21.47
N PRO A 1132 20.56 -12.66 20.58
CA PRO A 1132 21.82 -12.00 20.28
C PRO A 1132 21.58 -10.68 19.54
N LEU A 1133 22.10 -9.59 20.08
CA LEU A 1133 21.97 -8.25 19.53
C LEU A 1133 23.34 -7.64 19.23
N SER A 1134 23.35 -6.67 18.31
CA SER A 1134 24.47 -5.76 18.12
C SER A 1134 23.99 -4.33 18.37
N LEU A 1135 24.43 -3.73 19.48
CA LEU A 1135 24.06 -2.37 19.85
C LEU A 1135 25.01 -1.40 19.15
N VAL A 1136 24.51 -0.65 18.18
CA VAL A 1136 25.29 0.32 17.41
C VAL A 1136 25.03 1.73 17.96
N GLU A 1137 26.09 2.40 18.38
CA GLU A 1137 26.07 3.79 18.86
C GLU A 1137 26.82 4.69 17.89
N PHE A 1138 26.31 5.91 17.70
CA PHE A 1138 26.86 6.89 16.78
C PHE A 1138 27.28 8.17 17.51
N ASP A 1139 28.43 8.71 17.13
CA ASP A 1139 28.98 9.98 17.59
C ASP A 1139 29.12 10.97 16.41
N TYR A 1140 29.49 12.22 16.71
CA TYR A 1140 29.65 13.29 15.72
C TYR A 1140 30.80 13.02 14.76
N LEU A 1141 30.65 13.44 13.50
CA LEU A 1141 31.72 13.31 12.48
C LEU A 1141 32.88 14.30 12.69
N ILE A 1142 32.62 15.42 13.35
CA ILE A 1142 33.57 16.49 13.61
C ILE A 1142 33.76 16.63 15.12
N SER A 1143 35.00 16.83 15.56
CA SER A 1143 35.37 16.99 16.98
C SER A 1143 35.21 18.44 17.47
N LYS A 1144 35.28 19.42 16.57
CA LYS A 1144 35.13 20.85 16.88
C LYS A 1144 33.68 21.32 16.77
N LYS A 1145 33.22 22.08 17.77
CA LYS A 1145 31.84 22.56 17.89
C LYS A 1145 31.39 23.41 16.70
N LYS A 1146 32.25 24.31 16.24
CA LYS A 1146 32.07 25.16 15.05
C LYS A 1146 33.40 25.24 14.32
N LEU A 1147 33.38 25.04 13.01
CA LEU A 1147 34.52 25.28 12.14
C LEU A 1147 34.45 26.73 11.65
N GLU A 1148 35.55 27.46 11.81
CA GLU A 1148 35.76 28.80 11.25
C GLU A 1148 36.22 28.71 9.79
N GLU A 1149 36.23 29.83 9.06
CA GLU A 1149 36.49 29.83 7.60
C GLU A 1149 37.89 29.32 7.24
N ASP A 1150 38.89 29.59 8.08
CA ASP A 1150 40.27 29.18 7.88
C ASP A 1150 40.59 27.78 8.45
N ASP A 1151 39.62 27.13 9.12
CA ASP A 1151 39.84 25.78 9.66
C ASP A 1151 39.84 24.73 8.54
N ASP A 1152 40.87 23.87 8.52
CA ASP A 1152 40.79 22.63 7.77
C ASP A 1152 39.88 21.62 8.50
N PHE A 1153 38.80 21.20 7.82
CA PHE A 1153 37.88 20.24 8.39
C PHE A 1153 38.48 18.83 8.49
N LEU A 1154 39.53 18.54 7.73
CA LEU A 1154 40.23 17.25 7.76
C LEU A 1154 41.00 17.03 9.06
N GLU A 1155 41.53 18.10 9.66
CA GLU A 1155 42.22 18.06 10.95
C GLU A 1155 41.25 17.90 12.13
N ASN A 1156 39.97 18.17 11.91
CA ASN A 1156 38.92 18.17 12.93
C ASN A 1156 37.97 16.96 12.81
N LEU A 1157 38.38 15.90 12.12
CA LEU A 1157 37.62 14.66 12.02
C LEU A 1157 37.62 13.89 13.35
N ASN A 1158 36.47 13.35 13.75
CA ASN A 1158 36.40 12.47 14.91
C ASN A 1158 36.91 11.06 14.52
N PRO A 1159 37.92 10.50 15.22
CA PRO A 1159 38.47 9.19 14.91
C PRO A 1159 37.52 8.03 15.25
N CYS A 1160 36.58 8.22 16.19
CA CYS A 1160 35.64 7.18 16.63
C CYS A 1160 34.20 7.69 16.57
N THR A 1161 33.51 7.41 15.46
CA THR A 1161 32.15 7.91 15.20
C THR A 1161 31.07 6.84 15.27
N ARG A 1162 31.47 5.58 15.41
CA ARG A 1162 30.59 4.42 15.50
C ARG A 1162 31.20 3.40 16.46
N ARG A 1163 30.40 2.91 17.40
CA ARG A 1163 30.75 1.81 18.30
C ARG A 1163 29.70 0.72 18.17
N GLU A 1164 30.15 -0.53 18.14
CA GLU A 1164 29.27 -1.69 18.02
C GLU A 1164 29.58 -2.65 19.17
N ASN A 1165 28.60 -2.85 20.05
CA ASN A 1165 28.75 -3.65 21.26
C ASN A 1165 27.83 -4.88 21.17
N PRO A 1166 28.37 -6.12 21.25
CA PRO A 1166 27.54 -7.31 21.29
C PRO A 1166 26.75 -7.33 22.62
N ALA A 1167 25.47 -7.69 22.53
CA ALA A 1167 24.57 -7.77 23.67
C ALA A 1167 23.65 -8.99 23.59
N LEU A 1168 23.04 -9.33 24.71
CA LEU A 1168 21.91 -10.25 24.80
C LEU A 1168 20.67 -9.45 25.17
N GLY A 1169 19.59 -9.62 24.43
CA GLY A 1169 18.27 -9.04 24.69
C GLY A 1169 17.30 -10.07 25.25
N ASP A 1170 16.23 -9.57 25.88
CA ASP A 1170 15.14 -10.43 26.32
C ASP A 1170 14.47 -11.18 25.15
N ALA A 1171 13.89 -12.36 25.41
CA ALA A 1171 13.33 -13.24 24.39
C ALA A 1171 12.22 -12.58 23.54
N ASN A 1172 11.52 -11.57 24.08
CA ASN A 1172 10.46 -10.88 23.34
C ASN A 1172 11.02 -10.05 22.19
N MET A 1173 12.32 -9.75 22.19
CA MET A 1173 12.98 -9.00 21.14
C MET A 1173 13.06 -9.77 19.81
N MET A 1174 12.80 -11.08 19.79
CA MET A 1174 12.68 -11.86 18.53
C MET A 1174 11.55 -11.35 17.63
N ASN A 1175 10.52 -10.76 18.23
CA ASN A 1175 9.32 -10.29 17.55
C ASN A 1175 9.38 -8.80 17.15
N LEU A 1176 10.53 -8.14 17.33
CA LEU A 1176 10.67 -6.73 16.97
C LEU A 1176 10.58 -6.55 15.46
N LYS A 1177 9.72 -5.62 15.03
CA LYS A 1177 9.56 -5.29 13.62
C LYS A 1177 10.72 -4.40 13.16
N ARG A 1178 11.06 -4.50 11.87
CA ARG A 1178 12.03 -3.58 11.27
C ARG A 1178 11.57 -2.13 11.46
N GLY A 1179 12.48 -1.28 11.93
CA GLY A 1179 12.24 0.15 12.10
C GLY A 1179 11.52 0.53 13.39
N GLU A 1180 11.10 -0.44 14.21
CA GLU A 1180 10.47 -0.21 15.51
C GLU A 1180 11.45 0.49 16.47
N ILE A 1181 10.96 1.50 17.18
CA ILE A 1181 11.74 2.22 18.20
C ILE A 1181 11.43 1.61 19.55
N ILE A 1182 12.48 1.23 20.27
CA ILE A 1182 12.41 0.63 21.59
C ILE A 1182 13.25 1.41 22.59
N GLN A 1183 12.92 1.26 23.87
CA GLN A 1183 13.77 1.69 24.96
C GLN A 1183 14.44 0.46 25.55
N LEU A 1184 15.77 0.40 25.49
CA LEU A 1184 16.55 -0.50 26.32
C LEU A 1184 16.71 0.18 27.68
N GLU A 1185 16.03 -0.36 28.68
CA GLU A 1185 15.99 0.25 30.01
C GLU A 1185 17.41 0.48 30.53
N ARG A 1186 17.66 1.70 31.00
CA ARG A 1186 18.97 2.18 31.49
C ARG A 1186 20.12 2.23 30.46
N LYS A 1187 19.88 1.90 29.18
CA LYS A 1187 20.86 2.09 28.10
C LYS A 1187 20.50 3.25 27.17
N GLY A 1188 19.26 3.32 26.70
CA GLY A 1188 18.82 4.38 25.78
C GLY A 1188 17.69 3.97 24.85
N TYR A 1189 17.48 4.77 23.81
CA TYR A 1189 16.51 4.48 22.75
C TYR A 1189 17.23 3.93 21.53
N TYR A 1190 16.68 2.87 20.96
CA TYR A 1190 17.25 2.17 19.81
C TYR A 1190 16.18 1.97 18.75
N ARG A 1191 16.59 1.90 17.49
CA ARG A 1191 15.74 1.55 16.37
C ARG A 1191 16.15 0.19 15.82
N SER A 1192 15.21 -0.74 15.72
CA SER A 1192 15.46 -2.09 15.21
C SER A 1192 15.80 -2.08 13.72
N TRP A 1193 16.85 -2.79 13.31
CA TRP A 1193 17.26 -2.92 11.92
C TRP A 1193 17.84 -4.31 11.61
N PRO A 1194 17.53 -4.93 10.44
CA PRO A 1194 17.99 -6.27 10.11
C PRO A 1194 19.51 -6.33 9.93
N ARG A 1195 20.16 -7.34 10.53
CA ARG A 1195 21.61 -7.55 10.45
C ARG A 1195 22.11 -7.87 9.02
N ASP A 1196 21.28 -8.47 8.18
CA ASP A 1196 21.65 -8.97 6.85
C ASP A 1196 21.78 -7.88 5.76
N LEU A 1197 21.31 -6.67 6.01
CA LEU A 1197 21.47 -5.53 5.09
C LEU A 1197 22.84 -4.83 5.22
N TRP A 1198 23.66 -5.21 6.20
CA TRP A 1198 24.87 -4.47 6.57
C TRP A 1198 26.19 -5.13 6.13
N LYS A 1199 26.18 -6.42 5.75
CA LYS A 1199 27.39 -7.13 5.31
C LYS A 1199 27.77 -6.89 3.83
N LYS A 1200 27.08 -6.02 3.10
CA LYS A 1200 27.39 -5.71 1.68
C LYS A 1200 28.25 -4.46 1.44
N VAL A 1201 28.79 -3.82 2.48
CA VAL A 1201 29.62 -2.59 2.31
C VAL A 1201 31.03 -2.70 2.91
N LEU A 1202 31.41 -3.84 3.49
CA LEU A 1202 32.80 -4.12 3.85
C LEU A 1202 33.18 -5.55 3.44
N ALA A 1203 33.36 -5.71 2.14
CA ALA A 1203 34.24 -6.70 1.50
C ALA A 1203 34.90 -6.01 0.31
#